data_AF-A0A178F5Q8-F1
#
_entry.id   AF-A0A178F5Q8-F1
#
_cell.length_a   1.000
_cell.length_b   1.000
_cell.length_c   1.000
_cell.angle_alpha   90.00
_cell.angle_beta   90.00
_cell.angle_gamma   90.00
#
_symmetry.space_group_name_H-M   'P 1'
#
loop_
_entity.id
_entity.type
_entity.pdbx_description
1 polymer ?
#
loop_
_entity_poly.entity_id
_entity_poly.type
_entity_poly.pdbx_seq_one_letter_code
_entity_poly.pdbx_strand_id
1 'polypeptide(L)'
;MALRQPIQRIAQLQRAQRDIFVAAAGPNLYTFDAHDGAQLDVWPAPTADQHSLPGENQPLTKNESTPDRAGTPPPEKKRKLSPASSATKDDTNAQKASTTWTTIPLLLCTPSGEHVIAVTAEDKCLRVFAIGLDGTLKQQSERGMPKRPCALALAQNDSVILCGDKFGDVYSLPLLLDENAKPPAAATTPTPAEEPKAFKPSANPLTVHTKKNLYSLQQQLRSQVVKREKVGPSFELKLLLGHVSMLTDLASVSLPAESRSYILSADRDEHIRVSRGLPQAHIIHGYCQGHTSFISKLCIPCWSPEFLISGGGDSYIIVWNWREGSVLQRIPLQLTSQNSPATIAVTGIRAVSFKGDPDLYQLAKGAIFVSIEGSQEIISFSVKSDNILEPLPAINASGNVLDITNLNDKGTIIVSSDHVHEPGSTTQQRSRSASPGTSLQQFTATVDSGSLRLEESHPPALRKINACSSFSFDLPGDEKERQKQLKHLGESLYYTGNLRKSVRAEVILQAGWSRFHPSTSPTLSHYSPHQPAMANQFAPLKNDLLLRAARGQTVERPPIWIMRQAGRYLPEYHEAKGNRDFFECCRSPEVASTLTLQPIERYAGLIDAAIIFSDILVIPQAMGMEVEMIDKKGPSFPSPLRTPEDEQYTQVLSRTVDVTKELDYVYKAITLTRQKLEGRVPLIGFTGAPWTLLCYMVEGGGSKMFAAIKTWIYKYPDASKNLLQKISEVCVEHLAQQVKAGAQMIQVFDSWAGELSPRSFAEFSLPYLRFVSANLPKRLQEMGLEAVPMTVFAKGAWYALDELCESGYNVVGLDWQHDAAKARAVANGRVVLQGNADPGCLYGAREGITAVVEEMVKGFGGGKQGWIANLGHGVTPFVKPDDLKFYFEEIHRLTAA
;
A
#
# COMPACT_ATOMS: atom_id res chain seq x y z
N MET A 1 -11.75 36.73 -18.10
CA MET A 1 -13.11 36.13 -18.25
C MET A 1 -13.27 35.25 -17.03
N ALA A 2 -14.22 35.60 -16.16
CA ALA A 2 -14.25 35.04 -14.81
C ALA A 2 -14.86 33.63 -14.80
N LEU A 3 -14.12 32.67 -14.23
CA LEU A 3 -14.64 31.35 -13.87
C LEU A 3 -15.15 31.42 -12.43
N ARG A 4 -16.16 30.65 -12.08
CA ARG A 4 -16.59 30.51 -10.68
C ARG A 4 -15.93 29.29 -10.06
N GLN A 5 -15.37 29.45 -8.86
CA GLN A 5 -14.81 28.35 -8.10
C GLN A 5 -15.93 27.46 -7.58
N PRO A 6 -15.88 26.14 -7.83
CA PRO A 6 -16.77 25.20 -7.17
C PRO A 6 -16.58 25.23 -5.65
N ILE A 7 -17.67 25.07 -4.91
CA ILE A 7 -17.63 24.86 -3.47
C ILE A 7 -17.19 23.41 -3.25
N GLN A 8 -16.02 23.20 -2.63
CA GLN A 8 -15.47 21.84 -2.43
C GLN A 8 -16.03 21.16 -1.19
N ARG A 9 -16.33 21.95 -0.15
CA ARG A 9 -16.87 21.47 1.11
C ARG A 9 -17.92 22.44 1.61
N ILE A 10 -18.99 21.89 2.17
CA ILE A 10 -20.03 22.68 2.81
C ILE A 10 -20.46 21.99 4.10
N ALA A 11 -20.68 22.79 5.13
CA ALA A 11 -21.27 22.34 6.38
C ALA A 11 -22.29 23.38 6.84
N GLN A 12 -23.34 22.91 7.52
CA GLN A 12 -24.20 23.78 8.31
C GLN A 12 -23.87 23.59 9.78
N LEU A 13 -23.86 24.68 10.52
CA LEU A 13 -23.79 24.65 11.97
C LEU A 13 -24.88 25.55 12.54
N GLN A 14 -25.39 25.13 13.69
CA GLN A 14 -26.34 25.91 14.47
C GLN A 14 -25.56 26.60 15.59
N ARG A 15 -25.54 27.93 15.58
CA ARG A 15 -24.95 28.75 16.64
C ARG A 15 -26.07 29.50 17.35
N ALA A 16 -26.37 29.07 18.57
CA ALA A 16 -27.54 29.55 19.31
C ALA A 16 -28.85 29.31 18.50
N GLN A 17 -29.50 30.37 18.03
CA GLN A 17 -30.74 30.31 17.22
C GLN A 17 -30.50 30.65 15.74
N ARG A 18 -29.24 30.74 15.31
CA ARG A 18 -28.89 31.10 13.94
C ARG A 18 -28.20 29.93 13.25
N ASP A 19 -28.69 29.62 12.07
CA ASP A 19 -28.08 28.62 11.19
C ASP A 19 -27.10 29.31 10.24
N ILE A 20 -25.88 28.81 10.20
CA ILE A 20 -24.78 29.37 9.40
C ILE A 20 -24.24 28.28 8.49
N PHE A 21 -24.11 28.59 7.20
CA PHE A 21 -23.36 27.76 6.26
C PHE A 21 -21.90 28.16 6.27
N VAL A 22 -21.03 27.16 6.27
CA VAL A 22 -19.59 27.32 6.10
C VAL A 22 -19.20 26.60 4.82
N ALA A 23 -18.61 27.33 3.87
CA ALA A 23 -18.26 26.80 2.57
C ALA A 23 -16.77 27.03 2.28
N ALA A 24 -16.07 26.00 1.82
CA ALA A 24 -14.75 26.13 1.25
C ALA A 24 -14.86 26.22 -0.28
N ALA A 25 -14.33 27.30 -0.86
CA ALA A 25 -14.21 27.47 -2.30
C ALA A 25 -12.79 27.98 -2.64
N GLY A 26 -11.99 27.08 -3.22
CA GLY A 26 -10.58 27.29 -3.54
C GLY A 26 -9.78 27.63 -2.28
N PRO A 27 -9.02 28.75 -2.25
CA PRO A 27 -8.18 29.09 -1.11
C PRO A 27 -8.97 29.71 0.05
N ASN A 28 -10.27 29.93 -0.11
CA ASN A 28 -11.07 30.76 0.78
C ASN A 28 -12.13 29.94 1.54
N LEU A 29 -12.40 30.37 2.77
CA LEU A 29 -13.47 29.91 3.63
C LEU A 29 -14.53 31.02 3.72
N TYR A 30 -15.79 30.69 3.49
CA TYR A 30 -16.92 31.62 3.47
C TYR A 30 -17.91 31.24 4.55
N THR A 31 -18.55 32.23 5.17
CA THR A 31 -19.74 32.02 5.99
C THR A 31 -20.95 32.70 5.37
N PHE A 32 -22.10 32.04 5.42
CA PHE A 32 -23.38 32.57 4.94
C PHE A 32 -24.47 32.36 5.97
N ASP A 33 -25.42 33.27 6.02
CA ASP A 33 -26.67 33.08 6.75
C ASP A 33 -27.52 32.02 6.02
N ALA A 34 -27.95 30.98 6.73
CA ALA A 34 -28.69 29.89 6.10
C ALA A 34 -30.15 30.24 5.75
N HIS A 35 -30.71 31.29 6.37
CA HIS A 35 -32.09 31.71 6.15
C HIS A 35 -32.22 32.61 4.92
N ASP A 36 -31.34 33.59 4.76
CA ASP A 36 -31.44 34.57 3.66
C ASP A 36 -30.31 34.45 2.60
N GLY A 37 -29.26 33.67 2.87
CA GLY A 37 -28.12 33.45 1.98
C GLY A 37 -27.13 34.62 1.92
N ALA A 38 -27.20 35.60 2.82
CA ALA A 38 -26.24 36.69 2.88
C ALA A 38 -24.84 36.17 3.23
N GLN A 39 -23.82 36.62 2.51
CA GLN A 39 -22.43 36.38 2.89
C GLN A 39 -22.11 37.16 4.16
N LEU A 40 -21.64 36.46 5.19
CA LEU A 40 -21.32 37.02 6.50
C LEU A 40 -19.84 37.35 6.61
N ASP A 41 -18.96 36.45 6.20
CA ASP A 41 -17.52 36.65 6.24
C ASP A 41 -16.76 35.82 5.18
N VAL A 42 -15.52 36.23 4.89
CA VAL A 42 -14.57 35.54 4.02
C VAL A 42 -13.18 35.56 4.63
N TRP A 43 -12.57 34.38 4.72
CA TRP A 43 -11.20 34.19 5.13
C TRP A 43 -10.36 33.53 4.03
N PRO A 44 -9.13 34.03 3.76
CA PRO A 44 -8.55 35.27 4.25
C PRO A 44 -9.32 36.52 3.75
N ALA A 45 -9.27 37.60 4.52
CA ALA A 45 -9.92 38.85 4.13
C ALA A 45 -9.39 39.34 2.76
N PRO A 46 -10.24 39.76 1.82
CA PRO A 46 -9.80 40.26 0.52
C PRO A 46 -8.88 41.48 0.69
N THR A 47 -7.67 41.46 0.13
CA THR A 47 -6.83 42.66 0.04
C THR A 47 -7.48 43.63 -0.96
N ALA A 48 -7.80 44.85 -0.52
CA ALA A 48 -8.24 45.92 -1.40
C ALA A 48 -7.14 46.19 -2.44
N ASP A 49 -7.37 45.79 -3.71
CA ASP A 49 -6.72 46.20 -4.97
C ASP A 49 -6.50 45.02 -5.95
N GLN A 50 -7.60 44.45 -6.48
CA GLN A 50 -7.53 43.52 -7.62
C GLN A 50 -8.43 43.91 -8.80
N HIS A 51 -8.88 45.17 -8.89
CA HIS A 51 -9.57 45.67 -10.08
C HIS A 51 -9.00 47.00 -10.56
N SER A 52 -7.88 46.94 -11.29
CA SER A 52 -7.54 47.90 -12.36
C SER A 52 -6.20 47.53 -13.00
N LEU A 53 -6.22 47.16 -14.28
CA LEU A 53 -5.05 47.21 -15.16
C LEU A 53 -5.23 48.43 -16.07
N PRO A 54 -4.29 49.39 -16.15
CA PRO A 54 -4.31 50.38 -17.22
C PRO A 54 -3.80 49.73 -18.51
N GLY A 55 -4.63 49.76 -19.55
CA GLY A 55 -4.29 49.30 -20.89
C GLY A 55 -3.37 50.28 -21.61
N GLU A 56 -2.44 49.72 -22.38
CA GLU A 56 -1.68 50.46 -23.40
C GLU A 56 -2.49 50.58 -24.69
N ASN A 57 -2.68 51.81 -25.16
CA ASN A 57 -2.75 52.16 -26.58
C ASN A 57 -2.31 53.64 -26.75
N GLN A 58 -1.10 53.78 -27.31
CA GLN A 58 -0.46 54.82 -28.18
C GLN A 58 -1.15 56.17 -28.46
N PRO A 59 -0.45 57.18 -29.07
CA PRO A 59 0.99 57.54 -29.10
C PRO A 59 1.21 59.06 -28.85
N LEU A 60 2.47 59.56 -28.82
CA LEU A 60 2.96 60.78 -29.52
C LEU A 60 4.32 61.31 -29.00
N THR A 61 5.25 61.43 -29.95
CA THR A 61 6.27 62.49 -30.18
C THR A 61 7.41 62.79 -29.18
N LYS A 62 8.63 62.55 -29.68
CA LYS A 62 9.82 63.42 -29.74
C LYS A 62 10.02 64.48 -28.64
N ASN A 63 11.18 64.44 -27.97
CA ASN A 63 12.27 65.36 -28.30
C ASN A 63 13.59 65.02 -27.60
N GLU A 64 14.65 65.49 -28.26
CA GLU A 64 16.07 65.28 -28.08
C GLU A 64 16.63 65.83 -26.76
N SER A 65 17.72 65.23 -26.27
CA SER A 65 19.07 65.84 -26.21
C SER A 65 19.93 65.26 -25.08
N THR A 66 20.95 64.48 -25.46
CA THR A 66 22.30 64.47 -24.84
C THR A 66 23.02 65.77 -25.24
N PRO A 67 24.04 66.29 -24.53
CA PRO A 67 25.25 65.55 -24.10
C PRO A 67 25.79 66.08 -22.73
N ASP A 68 26.96 65.78 -22.16
CA ASP A 68 28.19 65.12 -22.58
C ASP A 68 29.05 64.83 -21.32
N ARG A 69 29.96 63.86 -21.46
CA ARG A 69 31.33 63.79 -20.88
C ARG A 69 31.63 63.65 -19.37
N ALA A 70 32.25 62.48 -19.13
CA ALA A 70 33.65 62.29 -18.70
C ALA A 70 33.94 62.02 -17.21
N GLY A 71 34.68 60.92 -16.98
CA GLY A 71 35.59 60.77 -15.83
C GLY A 71 35.42 59.52 -14.97
N THR A 72 35.94 58.37 -15.42
CA THR A 72 36.55 57.35 -14.53
C THR A 72 37.76 57.94 -13.78
N PRO A 73 38.34 57.35 -12.69
CA PRO A 73 38.22 55.96 -12.19
C PRO A 73 38.07 55.81 -10.65
N PRO A 74 38.00 54.57 -10.09
CA PRO A 74 37.83 54.26 -8.66
C PRO A 74 39.21 54.08 -7.98
N PRO A 75 39.38 53.87 -6.64
CA PRO A 75 39.19 52.52 -6.04
C PRO A 75 38.98 52.40 -4.49
N GLU A 76 38.57 51.19 -4.09
CA GLU A 76 39.00 50.38 -2.92
C GLU A 76 38.84 50.81 -1.43
N LYS A 77 38.13 49.91 -0.71
CA LYS A 77 38.45 49.26 0.60
C LYS A 77 38.98 50.12 1.77
N LYS A 78 38.21 50.15 2.87
CA LYS A 78 38.57 49.47 4.16
C LYS A 78 37.55 49.69 5.29
N ARG A 79 37.12 48.55 5.84
CA ARG A 79 36.78 48.16 7.24
C ARG A 79 36.54 49.22 8.34
N LYS A 80 35.35 49.04 8.95
CA LYS A 80 34.99 48.88 10.38
C LYS A 80 35.46 49.94 11.41
N LEU A 81 34.49 50.45 12.16
CA LEU A 81 34.49 50.58 13.63
C LEU A 81 33.06 50.80 14.13
N SER A 82 32.59 49.97 15.05
CA SER A 82 31.40 50.22 15.89
C SER A 82 31.85 51.01 17.14
N PRO A 83 30.98 51.73 17.86
CA PRO A 83 30.19 51.05 18.90
C PRO A 83 28.79 51.63 19.23
N ALA A 84 27.97 50.72 19.74
CA ALA A 84 26.98 50.85 20.81
C ALA A 84 25.75 51.79 20.70
N SER A 85 24.60 51.11 20.86
CA SER A 85 23.46 51.43 21.73
C SER A 85 22.20 52.10 21.17
N SER A 86 21.11 51.35 21.37
CA SER A 86 19.71 51.74 21.60
C SER A 86 19.01 52.65 20.60
N ALA A 87 18.11 52.07 19.80
CA ALA A 87 16.70 52.46 19.75
C ALA A 87 15.94 51.60 18.73
N THR A 88 14.79 51.09 19.17
CA THR A 88 13.67 50.57 18.39
C THR A 88 13.32 51.48 17.21
N LYS A 89 13.17 50.89 16.01
CA LYS A 89 12.41 51.49 14.91
C LYS A 89 11.70 50.42 14.10
N ASP A 90 10.40 50.68 13.93
CA ASP A 90 9.48 50.07 12.98
C ASP A 90 10.08 49.93 11.59
N ASP A 91 9.91 48.76 10.98
CA ASP A 91 10.00 48.59 9.53
C ASP A 91 8.65 48.06 9.02
N THR A 92 7.77 48.99 8.69
CA THR A 92 6.73 48.80 7.71
C THR A 92 7.38 48.53 6.36
N ASN A 93 7.35 47.29 5.90
CA ASN A 93 7.55 46.98 4.49
C ASN A 93 6.53 45.90 4.07
N ALA A 94 5.34 46.35 3.71
CA ALA A 94 4.24 45.53 3.23
C ALA A 94 4.60 44.92 1.86
N GLN A 95 5.18 43.73 1.89
CA GLN A 95 5.22 42.85 0.72
C GLN A 95 3.82 42.27 0.48
N LYS A 96 3.29 42.46 -0.73
CA LYS A 96 2.05 41.86 -1.24
C LYS A 96 1.94 40.38 -0.83
N ALA A 97 1.05 40.08 0.10
CA ALA A 97 0.83 38.72 0.61
C ALA A 97 0.01 37.91 -0.42
N SER A 98 0.69 37.17 -1.29
CA SER A 98 0.06 36.05 -2.00
C SER A 98 -0.17 34.93 -0.98
N THR A 99 -1.41 34.43 -0.87
CA THR A 99 -1.72 33.21 -0.11
C THR A 99 -0.84 32.05 -0.58
N THR A 100 -0.37 31.21 0.35
CA THR A 100 0.58 30.12 0.07
C THR A 100 -0.10 28.81 -0.33
N TRP A 101 -1.44 28.77 -0.31
CA TRP A 101 -2.28 27.61 -0.64
C TRP A 101 -3.33 27.96 -1.69
N THR A 102 -3.87 26.94 -2.36
CA THR A 102 -4.89 27.10 -3.40
C THR A 102 -6.22 26.40 -3.08
N THR A 103 -6.23 25.50 -2.08
CA THR A 103 -7.41 24.70 -1.74
C THR A 103 -7.50 24.37 -0.25
N ILE A 104 -8.73 24.29 0.26
CA ILE A 104 -9.08 23.81 1.61
C ILE A 104 -9.82 22.46 1.48
N PRO A 105 -9.10 21.32 1.45
CA PRO A 105 -9.70 20.00 1.17
C PRO A 105 -10.53 19.39 2.30
N LEU A 106 -10.29 19.80 3.56
CA LEU A 106 -10.95 19.25 4.74
C LEU A 106 -11.57 20.37 5.56
N LEU A 107 -12.82 20.15 5.95
CA LEU A 107 -13.63 21.04 6.77
C LEU A 107 -14.38 20.19 7.80
N LEU A 108 -14.34 20.60 9.06
CA LEU A 108 -15.03 19.93 10.17
C LEU A 108 -15.58 20.98 11.14
N CYS A 109 -16.86 20.88 11.50
CA CYS A 109 -17.50 21.78 12.44
C CYS A 109 -17.71 21.06 13.79
N THR A 110 -17.58 21.79 14.89
CA THR A 110 -17.94 21.25 16.22
C THR A 110 -19.46 21.18 16.37
N PRO A 111 -20.03 20.16 17.05
CA PRO A 111 -21.47 20.04 17.28
C PRO A 111 -22.12 21.25 17.96
N SER A 112 -21.36 21.96 18.79
CA SER A 112 -21.77 23.21 19.46
C SER A 112 -21.90 24.42 18.53
N GLY A 113 -21.45 24.29 17.28
CA GLY A 113 -21.34 25.37 16.30
C GLY A 113 -20.29 26.43 16.63
N GLU A 114 -19.53 26.30 17.71
CA GLU A 114 -18.60 27.36 18.12
C GLU A 114 -17.36 27.46 17.22
N HIS A 115 -16.90 26.33 16.67
CA HIS A 115 -15.63 26.25 15.96
C HIS A 115 -15.73 25.53 14.61
N VAL A 116 -14.87 25.97 13.70
CA VAL A 116 -14.57 25.32 12.42
C VAL A 116 -13.10 24.96 12.38
N ILE A 117 -12.81 23.73 11.95
CA ILE A 117 -11.48 23.23 11.67
C ILE A 117 -11.34 23.10 10.16
N ALA A 118 -10.31 23.75 9.60
CA ALA A 118 -9.98 23.71 8.18
C ALA A 118 -8.53 23.28 7.96
N VAL A 119 -8.26 22.53 6.90
CA VAL A 119 -6.89 22.18 6.48
C VAL A 119 -6.57 22.86 5.17
N THR A 120 -5.47 23.59 5.12
CA THR A 120 -4.91 24.19 3.90
C THR A 120 -3.87 23.24 3.29
N ALA A 121 -3.95 23.01 1.97
CA ALA A 121 -3.31 21.85 1.34
C ALA A 121 -1.78 21.97 1.17
N GLU A 122 -1.29 23.09 0.67
CA GLU A 122 0.11 23.29 0.28
C GLU A 122 1.02 23.61 1.47
N ASP A 123 0.53 24.38 2.44
CA ASP A 123 1.24 24.70 3.70
C ASP A 123 1.07 23.60 4.77
N LYS A 124 0.14 22.65 4.56
CA LYS A 124 -0.16 21.52 5.46
C LYS A 124 -0.62 21.99 6.85
N CYS A 125 -1.26 23.16 6.92
CA CYS A 125 -1.68 23.72 8.18
C CYS A 125 -3.09 23.25 8.56
N LEU A 126 -3.26 22.88 9.82
CA LEU A 126 -4.56 22.74 10.47
C LEU A 126 -4.89 24.06 11.17
N ARG A 127 -6.05 24.63 10.86
CA ARG A 127 -6.50 25.94 11.34
C ARG A 127 -7.81 25.78 12.08
N VAL A 128 -7.91 26.39 13.27
CA VAL A 128 -9.13 26.42 14.08
C VAL A 128 -9.66 27.84 14.12
N PHE A 129 -10.93 28.01 13.77
CA PHE A 129 -11.65 29.27 13.75
C PHE A 129 -12.76 29.23 14.79
N ALA A 130 -12.89 30.27 15.59
CA ALA A 130 -14.12 30.55 16.31
C ALA A 130 -15.09 31.28 15.38
N ILE A 131 -16.37 30.94 15.50
CA ILE A 131 -17.45 31.60 14.78
C ILE A 131 -18.24 32.50 15.73
N GLY A 132 -18.25 33.80 15.41
CA GLY A 132 -19.09 34.78 16.06
C GLY A 132 -20.58 34.54 15.78
N LEU A 133 -21.47 35.07 16.64
CA LEU A 133 -22.93 35.00 16.42
C LEU A 133 -23.37 35.72 15.12
N ASP A 134 -22.57 36.68 14.68
CA ASP A 134 -22.72 37.39 13.41
C ASP A 134 -22.22 36.60 12.20
N GLY A 135 -21.54 35.47 12.41
CA GLY A 135 -20.93 34.62 11.38
C GLY A 135 -19.47 34.95 11.07
N THR A 136 -18.85 35.85 11.82
CA THR A 136 -17.43 36.21 11.63
C THR A 136 -16.48 35.07 11.98
N LEU A 137 -15.44 34.88 11.16
CA LEU A 137 -14.41 33.86 11.33
C LEU A 137 -13.19 34.47 12.02
N LYS A 138 -12.96 34.08 13.28
CA LYS A 138 -11.74 34.45 14.01
C LYS A 138 -10.80 33.26 14.09
N GLN A 139 -9.70 33.28 13.34
CA GLN A 139 -8.66 32.25 13.46
C GLN A 139 -8.07 32.28 14.89
N GLN A 140 -8.24 31.19 15.64
CA GLN A 140 -7.72 31.02 16.99
C GLN A 140 -6.38 30.31 17.01
N SER A 141 -6.17 29.32 16.14
CA SER A 141 -4.89 28.62 16.05
C SER A 141 -4.55 28.18 14.63
N GLU A 142 -3.25 28.12 14.34
CA GLU A 142 -2.67 27.56 13.13
C GLU A 142 -1.57 26.57 13.54
N ARG A 143 -1.58 25.38 12.94
CA ARG A 143 -0.67 24.28 13.29
C ARG A 143 -0.09 23.68 12.03
N GLY A 144 1.18 23.98 11.76
CA GLY A 144 1.92 23.39 10.66
C GLY A 144 2.18 21.90 10.93
N MET A 145 1.48 21.02 10.21
CA MET A 145 1.58 19.59 10.45
C MET A 145 2.84 19.01 9.79
N PRO A 146 3.55 18.04 10.43
CA PRO A 146 4.76 17.45 9.86
C PRO A 146 4.52 16.80 8.48
N LYS A 147 3.33 16.22 8.32
CA LYS A 147 2.83 15.57 7.11
C LYS A 147 1.47 16.14 6.75
N ARG A 148 1.09 16.03 5.48
CA ARG A 148 -0.19 16.58 4.97
C ARG A 148 -1.36 15.81 5.62
N PRO A 149 -2.27 16.49 6.34
CA PRO A 149 -3.48 15.87 6.83
C PRO A 149 -4.35 15.35 5.68
N CYS A 150 -5.00 14.21 5.89
CA CYS A 150 -5.93 13.60 4.94
C CYS A 150 -7.29 13.28 5.54
N ALA A 151 -7.41 13.17 6.86
CA ALA A 151 -8.66 12.86 7.54
C ALA A 151 -8.75 13.58 8.90
N LEU A 152 -9.97 13.97 9.28
CA LEU A 152 -10.26 14.65 10.55
C LEU A 152 -11.51 14.05 11.20
N ALA A 153 -11.52 13.95 12.52
CA ALA A 153 -12.73 13.76 13.32
C ALA A 153 -12.57 14.41 14.69
N LEU A 154 -13.67 14.55 15.44
CA LEU A 154 -13.65 14.95 16.84
C LEU A 154 -13.69 13.71 17.74
N ALA A 155 -12.90 13.73 18.81
CA ALA A 155 -13.08 12.79 19.91
C ALA A 155 -14.39 13.09 20.65
N GLN A 156 -14.88 12.14 21.44
CA GLN A 156 -16.17 12.21 22.14
C GLN A 156 -16.42 13.49 22.97
N ASN A 157 -15.36 14.13 23.47
CA ASN A 157 -15.45 15.32 24.30
C ASN A 157 -15.45 16.64 23.48
N ASP A 158 -15.50 16.55 22.15
CA ASP A 158 -15.44 17.64 21.15
C ASP A 158 -14.27 18.63 21.32
N SER A 159 -13.37 18.36 22.25
CA SER A 159 -12.24 19.21 22.64
C SER A 159 -10.91 18.63 22.19
N VAL A 160 -10.93 17.47 21.52
CA VAL A 160 -9.76 16.86 20.90
C VAL A 160 -10.06 16.58 19.44
N ILE A 161 -9.24 17.13 18.56
CA ILE A 161 -9.21 16.85 17.14
C ILE A 161 -8.35 15.60 16.91
N LEU A 162 -8.92 14.61 16.24
CA LEU A 162 -8.20 13.47 15.68
C LEU A 162 -7.78 13.85 14.26
N CYS A 163 -6.47 13.88 14.02
CA CYS A 163 -5.92 14.25 12.73
C CYS A 163 -5.10 13.10 12.15
N GLY A 164 -5.56 12.55 11.04
CA GLY A 164 -4.84 11.54 10.27
C GLY A 164 -4.02 12.15 9.14
N ASP A 165 -2.80 11.65 8.92
CA ASP A 165 -1.93 12.10 7.85
C ASP A 165 -1.75 11.09 6.70
N LYS A 166 -1.28 11.59 5.55
CA LYS A 166 -1.06 10.77 4.35
C LYS A 166 0.01 9.66 4.50
N PHE A 167 0.74 9.61 5.60
CA PHE A 167 1.74 8.57 5.88
C PHE A 167 1.20 7.47 6.79
N GLY A 168 -0.03 7.60 7.30
CA GLY A 168 -0.69 6.58 8.09
C GLY A 168 -0.82 6.92 9.56
N ASP A 169 -0.23 8.02 10.04
CA ASP A 169 -0.25 8.36 11.46
C ASP A 169 -1.52 9.13 11.84
N VAL A 170 -2.06 8.85 13.03
CA VAL A 170 -3.19 9.57 13.62
C VAL A 170 -2.75 10.22 14.92
N TYR A 171 -2.96 11.52 15.03
CA TYR A 171 -2.58 12.34 16.17
C TYR A 171 -3.79 12.87 16.93
N SER A 172 -3.65 13.06 18.24
CA SER A 172 -4.58 13.87 19.05
C SER A 172 -4.03 15.29 19.18
N LEU A 173 -4.90 16.26 18.95
CA LEU A 173 -4.62 17.68 19.03
C LEU A 173 -5.73 18.35 19.85
N PRO A 174 -5.44 19.15 20.89
CA PRO A 174 -6.50 19.83 21.63
C PRO A 174 -7.19 20.85 20.72
N LEU A 175 -8.50 21.02 20.79
CA LEU A 175 -9.23 21.97 19.94
C LEU A 175 -8.73 23.40 20.17
N LEU A 176 -8.55 23.78 21.44
CA LEU A 176 -7.97 25.04 21.87
C LEU A 176 -6.57 24.78 22.47
N LEU A 177 -5.61 25.65 22.19
CA LEU A 177 -4.29 25.58 22.81
C LEU A 177 -4.37 26.21 24.21
N ASP A 178 -3.75 25.59 25.21
CA ASP A 178 -3.60 26.19 26.53
C ASP A 178 -2.49 27.27 26.46
N GLU A 179 -2.86 28.53 26.68
CA GLU A 179 -1.91 29.66 26.69
C GLU A 179 -0.85 29.53 27.79
N ASN A 180 -1.10 28.70 28.83
CA ASN A 180 -0.17 28.45 29.93
C ASN A 180 0.68 27.18 29.74
N ALA A 181 0.42 26.37 28.71
CA ALA A 181 1.22 25.19 28.43
C ALA A 181 2.62 25.64 27.99
N LYS A 182 3.65 25.30 28.79
CA LYS A 182 5.04 25.53 28.40
C LYS A 182 5.29 24.87 27.04
N PRO A 183 5.83 25.59 26.04
CA PRO A 183 6.26 24.94 24.81
C PRO A 183 7.21 23.79 25.16
N PRO A 184 7.14 22.65 24.45
CA PRO A 184 8.09 21.56 24.66
C PRO A 184 9.51 22.16 24.64
N ALA A 185 10.33 21.78 25.63
CA ALA A 185 11.64 22.37 25.89
C ALA A 185 12.34 22.66 24.57
N ALA A 186 12.56 23.95 24.30
CA ALA A 186 13.17 24.40 23.05
C ALA A 186 14.40 23.53 22.78
N ALA A 187 14.46 22.94 21.58
CA ALA A 187 15.74 22.52 21.04
C ALA A 187 16.69 23.71 21.26
N THR A 188 17.77 23.42 22.00
CA THR A 188 18.85 24.33 22.42
C THR A 188 18.94 25.61 21.61
N THR A 189 18.95 26.74 22.32
CA THR A 189 19.26 28.09 21.86
C THR A 189 20.17 28.10 20.61
N PRO A 190 19.82 28.87 19.56
CA PRO A 190 20.66 28.96 18.38
C PRO A 190 22.01 29.57 18.79
N THR A 191 23.07 28.79 18.60
CA THR A 191 24.45 29.30 18.57
C THR A 191 24.52 30.51 17.62
N PRO A 192 25.36 31.53 17.91
CA PRO A 192 25.41 32.75 17.09
C PRO A 192 25.63 32.39 15.63
N ALA A 193 24.84 33.02 14.75
CA ALA A 193 24.78 32.78 13.32
C ALA A 193 26.16 32.44 12.72
N GLU A 194 26.41 31.16 12.49
CA GLU A 194 27.39 30.75 11.49
C GLU A 194 26.86 31.22 10.14
N GLU A 195 27.71 31.90 9.36
CA GLU A 195 27.41 32.29 7.99
C GLU A 195 26.79 31.10 7.22
N PRO A 196 25.79 31.33 6.36
CA PRO A 196 25.07 30.27 5.68
C PRO A 196 26.05 29.37 4.93
N LYS A 197 26.35 28.19 5.48
CA LYS A 197 27.25 27.23 4.85
C LYS A 197 26.60 26.79 3.55
N ALA A 198 27.26 27.10 2.43
CA ALA A 198 26.85 26.66 1.10
C ALA A 198 26.55 25.16 1.13
N PHE A 199 25.38 24.79 0.59
CA PHE A 199 24.97 23.39 0.53
C PHE A 199 26.03 22.57 -0.20
N LYS A 200 26.69 21.69 0.55
CA LYS A 200 27.63 20.73 0.03
C LYS A 200 26.89 19.39 -0.04
N PRO A 201 26.57 18.87 -1.24
CA PRO A 201 25.94 17.56 -1.36
C PRO A 201 26.83 16.51 -0.68
N SER A 202 26.22 15.61 0.07
CA SER A 202 26.93 14.50 0.73
C SER A 202 27.55 13.52 -0.29
N ALA A 203 27.02 13.53 -1.51
CA ALA A 203 27.53 12.78 -2.64
C ALA A 203 28.61 13.57 -3.39
N ASN A 204 29.72 12.90 -3.70
CA ASN A 204 30.79 13.39 -4.56
C ASN A 204 30.77 12.67 -5.94
N PRO A 205 31.50 13.16 -6.96
CA PRO A 205 31.53 12.53 -8.29
C PRO A 205 32.02 11.07 -8.30
N LEU A 206 32.70 10.62 -7.24
CA LEU A 206 33.20 9.26 -7.05
C LEU A 206 32.15 8.32 -6.40
N THR A 207 31.06 8.87 -5.86
CA THR A 207 29.94 8.14 -5.22
C THR A 207 28.66 8.18 -6.05
N VAL A 208 28.68 8.88 -7.19
CA VAL A 208 27.54 9.03 -8.10
C VAL A 208 27.79 8.26 -9.39
N HIS A 209 27.17 7.10 -9.50
CA HIS A 209 27.46 6.12 -10.55
C HIS A 209 26.44 6.10 -11.70
N THR A 210 25.51 7.06 -11.75
CA THR A 210 24.51 7.16 -12.82
C THR A 210 24.46 8.55 -13.43
N LYS A 211 24.30 8.65 -14.76
CA LYS A 211 24.29 9.90 -15.53
C LYS A 211 23.20 10.89 -15.07
N LYS A 212 22.07 10.38 -14.58
CA LYS A 212 20.95 11.17 -14.07
C LYS A 212 21.20 11.72 -12.66
N ASN A 213 21.85 10.94 -11.79
CA ASN A 213 22.28 11.43 -10.49
C ASN A 213 23.48 12.36 -10.61
N LEU A 214 24.34 12.16 -11.62
CA LEU A 214 25.41 13.10 -11.96
C LEU A 214 24.81 14.44 -12.42
N TYR A 215 23.76 14.40 -13.24
CA TYR A 215 23.01 15.59 -13.64
C TYR A 215 22.28 16.25 -12.46
N SER A 216 21.69 15.46 -11.55
CA SER A 216 21.07 15.97 -10.32
C SER A 216 22.10 16.57 -9.35
N LEU A 217 23.28 15.95 -9.22
CA LEU A 217 24.41 16.47 -8.45
C LEU A 217 24.94 17.76 -9.09
N GLN A 218 25.06 17.82 -10.41
CA GLN A 218 25.42 19.05 -11.14
C GLN A 218 24.38 20.15 -10.96
N GLN A 219 23.08 19.82 -10.92
CA GLN A 219 22.03 20.78 -10.60
C GLN A 219 22.07 21.22 -9.13
N GLN A 220 22.33 20.32 -8.20
CA GLN A 220 22.50 20.60 -6.77
C GLN A 220 23.71 21.50 -6.51
N LEU A 221 24.81 21.30 -7.22
CA LEU A 221 26.02 22.14 -7.17
C LEU A 221 25.80 23.52 -7.82
N ARG A 222 24.86 23.64 -8.77
CA ARG A 222 24.45 24.91 -9.39
C ARG A 222 23.38 25.66 -8.59
N SER A 223 22.63 24.96 -7.75
CA SER A 223 21.55 25.54 -6.96
C SER A 223 22.08 26.08 -5.63
N GLN A 224 21.83 27.37 -5.33
CA GLN A 224 22.08 27.96 -4.01
C GLN A 224 20.98 27.52 -3.01
N VAL A 225 20.81 26.22 -2.79
CA VAL A 225 19.80 25.72 -1.84
C VAL A 225 20.33 25.89 -0.43
N VAL A 226 19.74 26.81 0.33
CA VAL A 226 19.97 26.95 1.76
C VAL A 226 19.29 25.77 2.47
N LYS A 227 20.03 24.98 3.26
CA LYS A 227 19.46 23.96 4.16
C LYS A 227 18.50 24.69 5.13
N ARG A 228 17.18 24.50 4.98
CA ARG A 228 16.23 24.88 6.04
C ARG A 228 16.35 23.86 7.16
N GLU A 229 16.63 24.31 8.37
CA GLU A 229 16.60 23.48 9.57
C GLU A 229 15.24 22.78 9.70
N LYS A 230 15.25 21.51 10.12
CA LYS A 230 14.02 20.82 10.53
C LYS A 230 13.61 21.36 11.89
N VAL A 231 12.83 22.43 11.87
CA VAL A 231 12.12 22.91 13.06
C VAL A 231 11.04 21.87 13.38
N GLY A 232 11.08 21.30 14.59
CA GLY A 232 9.99 20.43 15.10
C GLY A 232 8.68 21.21 15.23
N PRO A 233 7.53 20.54 15.43
CA PRO A 233 6.26 21.24 15.62
C PRO A 233 6.35 22.18 16.82
N SER A 234 5.80 23.39 16.69
CA SER A 234 5.76 24.40 17.75
C SER A 234 4.70 24.12 18.84
N PHE A 235 4.04 22.97 18.77
CA PHE A 235 2.92 22.56 19.61
C PHE A 235 3.06 21.09 20.00
N GLU A 236 2.37 20.68 21.07
CA GLU A 236 2.31 19.27 21.47
C GLU A 236 1.57 18.44 20.42
N LEU A 237 2.29 17.48 19.82
CA LEU A 237 1.76 16.56 18.81
C LEU A 237 1.82 15.14 19.35
N LYS A 238 0.71 14.65 19.88
CA LYS A 238 0.62 13.31 20.48
C LYS A 238 0.15 12.29 19.44
N LEU A 239 1.05 11.37 19.07
CA LEU A 239 0.73 10.22 18.21
C LEU A 239 -0.16 9.22 18.97
N LEU A 240 -1.22 8.74 18.33
CA LEU A 240 -2.17 7.78 18.89
C LEU A 240 -2.00 6.38 18.32
N LEU A 241 -1.94 6.29 16.99
CA LEU A 241 -1.82 5.06 16.23
C LEU A 241 -1.22 5.35 14.85
N GLY A 242 -0.72 4.31 14.18
CA GLY A 242 -0.13 4.42 12.84
C GLY A 242 -0.48 3.24 11.94
N HIS A 243 -0.74 3.55 10.66
CA HIS A 243 -0.87 2.61 9.56
C HIS A 243 0.44 2.51 8.78
N VAL A 244 0.68 1.36 8.16
CA VAL A 244 1.82 1.17 7.24
C VAL A 244 1.50 1.75 5.84
N SER A 245 0.22 1.89 5.54
CA SER A 245 -0.30 2.47 4.31
C SER A 245 -0.82 3.89 4.52
N MET A 246 -1.11 4.58 3.41
CA MET A 246 -1.71 5.90 3.42
C MET A 246 -3.11 5.81 4.05
N LEU A 247 -3.30 6.50 5.17
CA LEU A 247 -4.62 6.70 5.76
C LEU A 247 -5.51 7.49 4.79
N THR A 248 -6.75 7.07 4.65
CA THR A 248 -7.71 7.65 3.70
C THR A 248 -8.91 8.29 4.39
N ASP A 249 -9.37 7.73 5.50
CA ASP A 249 -10.47 8.28 6.30
C ASP A 249 -10.37 7.84 7.76
N LEU A 250 -11.02 8.57 8.67
CA LEU A 250 -11.13 8.19 10.07
C LEU A 250 -12.47 8.61 10.65
N ALA A 251 -12.98 7.82 11.59
CA ALA A 251 -14.21 8.08 12.33
C ALA A 251 -13.99 7.83 13.83
N SER A 252 -14.74 8.56 14.65
CA SER A 252 -14.76 8.42 16.10
C SER A 252 -16.17 8.03 16.53
N VAL A 253 -16.30 7.01 17.38
CA VAL A 253 -17.61 6.50 17.80
C VAL A 253 -17.60 6.14 19.27
N SER A 254 -18.74 6.36 19.92
CA SER A 254 -19.00 5.94 21.30
C SER A 254 -20.34 5.22 21.34
N LEU A 255 -20.41 4.19 22.16
CA LEU A 255 -21.60 3.35 22.28
C LEU A 255 -22.37 3.78 23.53
N PRO A 256 -23.69 4.05 23.47
CA PRO A 256 -24.45 4.59 24.60
C PRO A 256 -24.38 3.74 25.88
N ALA A 257 -24.20 2.42 25.74
CA ALA A 257 -24.12 1.46 26.84
C ALA A 257 -22.70 1.27 27.41
N GLU A 258 -21.68 1.91 26.84
CA GLU A 258 -20.28 1.74 27.22
C GLU A 258 -19.62 3.06 27.57
N SER A 259 -18.74 3.02 28.57
CA SER A 259 -17.86 4.16 28.89
C SER A 259 -16.71 4.36 27.90
N ARG A 260 -16.58 3.47 26.90
CA ARG A 260 -15.44 3.42 25.99
C ARG A 260 -15.82 3.96 24.61
N SER A 261 -14.96 4.84 24.09
CA SER A 261 -14.97 5.29 22.69
C SER A 261 -14.04 4.45 21.83
N TYR A 262 -14.15 4.57 20.51
CA TYR A 262 -13.38 3.84 19.51
C TYR A 262 -12.98 4.78 18.36
N ILE A 263 -11.82 4.52 17.76
CA ILE A 263 -11.33 5.20 16.56
C ILE A 263 -11.29 4.16 15.44
N LEU A 264 -12.05 4.41 14.37
CA LEU A 264 -12.07 3.57 13.18
C LEU A 264 -11.27 4.30 12.10
N SER A 265 -10.26 3.63 11.55
CA SER A 265 -9.34 4.22 10.58
C SER A 265 -9.25 3.35 9.34
N ALA A 266 -9.50 3.95 8.18
CA ALA A 266 -9.41 3.31 6.87
C ALA A 266 -8.10 3.68 6.18
N ASP A 267 -7.54 2.75 5.43
CA ASP A 267 -6.36 3.00 4.61
C ASP A 267 -6.54 2.59 3.13
N ARG A 268 -5.53 2.96 2.34
CA ARG A 268 -5.47 2.67 0.91
C ARG A 268 -5.35 1.18 0.59
N ASP A 269 -4.87 0.37 1.53
CA ASP A 269 -4.63 -1.06 1.33
C ASP A 269 -5.81 -1.91 1.82
N GLU A 270 -7.03 -1.37 1.78
CA GLU A 270 -8.27 -2.13 1.96
C GLU A 270 -8.59 -2.53 3.41
N HIS A 271 -7.93 -1.93 4.40
CA HIS A 271 -8.16 -2.24 5.81
C HIS A 271 -8.93 -1.13 6.53
N ILE A 272 -9.91 -1.54 7.35
CA ILE A 272 -10.48 -0.71 8.40
C ILE A 272 -10.00 -1.28 9.74
N ARG A 273 -9.22 -0.49 10.46
CA ARG A 273 -8.77 -0.82 11.81
C ARG A 273 -9.71 -0.20 12.82
N VAL A 274 -10.17 -1.01 13.78
CA VAL A 274 -10.93 -0.55 14.94
C VAL A 274 -9.98 -0.49 16.12
N SER A 275 -9.70 0.70 16.63
CA SER A 275 -8.85 0.92 17.81
C SER A 275 -9.71 1.44 18.96
N ARG A 276 -9.29 1.20 20.21
CA ARG A 276 -9.93 1.87 21.35
C ARG A 276 -9.76 3.39 21.24
N GLY A 277 -10.60 4.14 21.91
CA GLY A 277 -10.50 5.59 22.02
C GLY A 277 -9.46 6.01 23.06
N LEU A 278 -9.34 7.32 23.26
CA LEU A 278 -8.43 7.88 24.25
C LEU A 278 -8.78 7.40 25.67
N PRO A 279 -7.78 7.07 26.52
CA PRO A 279 -6.32 7.20 26.29
C PRO A 279 -5.66 5.95 25.66
N GLN A 280 -6.43 4.91 25.35
CA GLN A 280 -5.93 3.59 24.93
C GLN A 280 -5.87 3.40 23.41
N ALA A 281 -5.67 4.47 22.64
CA ALA A 281 -5.76 4.44 21.18
C ALA A 281 -4.75 3.52 20.48
N HIS A 282 -3.69 3.12 21.17
CA HIS A 282 -2.72 2.13 20.72
C HIS A 282 -3.24 0.67 20.79
N ILE A 283 -4.34 0.41 21.50
CA ILE A 283 -4.93 -0.92 21.62
C ILE A 283 -5.89 -1.15 20.46
N ILE A 284 -5.53 -2.08 19.57
CA ILE A 284 -6.37 -2.54 18.48
C ILE A 284 -7.49 -3.41 19.07
N HIS A 285 -8.73 -3.04 18.78
CA HIS A 285 -9.91 -3.82 19.13
C HIS A 285 -10.19 -4.91 18.10
N GLY A 286 -10.05 -4.59 16.81
CA GLY A 286 -10.32 -5.52 15.73
C GLY A 286 -10.12 -4.89 14.35
N TYR A 287 -10.58 -5.59 13.32
CA TYR A 287 -10.51 -5.15 11.93
C TYR A 287 -11.81 -5.48 11.21
N CYS A 288 -12.23 -4.62 10.29
CA CYS A 288 -13.24 -4.96 9.29
C CYS A 288 -12.51 -5.22 7.96
N GLN A 289 -12.54 -6.47 7.49
CA GLN A 289 -11.83 -6.93 6.28
C GLN A 289 -12.83 -7.40 5.23
N GLY A 290 -12.66 -6.97 3.97
CA GLY A 290 -13.55 -7.38 2.90
C GLY A 290 -13.71 -6.44 1.71
N HIS A 291 -13.12 -5.25 1.74
CA HIS A 291 -12.91 -4.43 0.54
C HIS A 291 -11.83 -5.06 -0.36
N THR A 292 -11.92 -4.86 -1.67
CA THR A 292 -10.95 -5.36 -2.67
C THR A 292 -10.21 -4.24 -3.42
N SER A 293 -10.52 -3.00 -3.06
CA SER A 293 -9.86 -1.79 -3.53
C SER A 293 -9.82 -0.75 -2.40
N PHE A 294 -9.03 0.30 -2.58
CA PHE A 294 -8.81 1.33 -1.53
C PHE A 294 -10.13 1.78 -0.90
N ILE A 295 -10.13 1.99 0.41
CA ILE A 295 -11.28 2.54 1.13
C ILE A 295 -11.09 4.05 1.18
N SER A 296 -12.11 4.84 0.89
CA SER A 296 -12.00 6.31 0.87
C SER A 296 -12.97 6.98 1.84
N LYS A 297 -14.05 6.29 2.23
CA LYS A 297 -15.06 6.85 3.12
C LYS A 297 -15.57 5.84 4.14
N LEU A 298 -15.66 6.30 5.39
CA LEU A 298 -16.32 5.66 6.51
C LEU A 298 -17.51 6.51 6.95
N CYS A 299 -18.63 5.88 7.26
CA CYS A 299 -19.82 6.56 7.78
C CYS A 299 -20.47 5.72 8.87
N ILE A 300 -20.70 6.35 10.02
CA ILE A 300 -21.39 5.74 11.16
C ILE A 300 -22.72 6.49 11.33
N PRO A 301 -23.88 5.84 11.11
CA PRO A 301 -25.17 6.48 11.33
C PRO A 301 -25.34 6.85 12.80
N CYS A 302 -25.70 8.11 13.08
CA CYS A 302 -25.77 8.61 14.46
C CYS A 302 -26.84 7.91 15.32
N TRP A 303 -27.86 7.32 14.69
CA TRP A 303 -28.92 6.54 15.36
C TRP A 303 -28.56 5.06 15.57
N SER A 304 -27.45 4.58 15.01
CA SER A 304 -27.03 3.17 15.10
C SER A 304 -25.51 3.07 15.12
N PRO A 305 -24.88 3.46 16.24
CA PRO A 305 -23.44 3.60 16.36
C PRO A 305 -22.67 2.26 16.32
N GLU A 306 -23.37 1.12 16.37
CA GLU A 306 -22.73 -0.19 16.18
C GLU A 306 -22.55 -0.58 14.69
N PHE A 307 -23.10 0.22 13.77
CA PHE A 307 -23.01 -0.01 12.33
C PHE A 307 -22.00 0.92 11.68
N LEU A 308 -21.29 0.38 10.70
CA LEU A 308 -20.38 1.12 9.86
C LEU A 308 -20.76 0.88 8.41
N ILE A 309 -20.81 1.94 7.61
CA ILE A 309 -20.86 1.87 6.15
C ILE A 309 -19.52 2.32 5.63
N SER A 310 -18.92 1.54 4.73
CA SER A 310 -17.67 1.91 4.07
C SER A 310 -17.76 1.76 2.56
N GLY A 311 -17.01 2.61 1.87
CA GLY A 311 -16.94 2.65 0.41
C GLY A 311 -15.60 3.18 -0.07
N GLY A 312 -15.30 2.90 -1.33
CA GLY A 312 -13.95 3.02 -1.85
C GLY A 312 -13.86 2.94 -3.35
N GLY A 313 -12.80 2.29 -3.84
CA GLY A 313 -12.64 1.94 -5.25
C GLY A 313 -13.34 0.64 -5.66
N ASP A 314 -14.12 0.03 -4.78
CA ASP A 314 -14.93 -1.15 -5.11
C ASP A 314 -16.21 -0.74 -5.86
N SER A 315 -16.80 -1.67 -6.60
CA SER A 315 -18.11 -1.48 -7.24
C SER A 315 -19.28 -1.71 -6.28
N TYR A 316 -19.03 -1.67 -4.97
CA TYR A 316 -20.01 -1.90 -3.91
C TYR A 316 -19.62 -1.12 -2.64
N ILE A 317 -20.59 -0.88 -1.76
CA ILE A 317 -20.36 -0.50 -0.36
C ILE A 317 -20.55 -1.71 0.55
N ILE A 318 -19.94 -1.67 1.74
CA ILE A 318 -20.12 -2.69 2.76
C ILE A 318 -20.76 -2.07 4.00
N VAL A 319 -21.78 -2.74 4.53
CA VAL A 319 -22.38 -2.48 5.85
C VAL A 319 -21.82 -3.51 6.83
N TRP A 320 -21.26 -3.04 7.94
CA TRP A 320 -20.60 -3.86 8.95
C TRP A 320 -21.30 -3.76 10.29
N ASN A 321 -21.24 -4.86 11.05
CA ASN A 321 -21.14 -4.77 12.50
C ASN A 321 -19.65 -4.62 12.80
N TRP A 322 -19.21 -3.38 13.00
CA TRP A 322 -17.77 -3.09 13.11
C TRP A 322 -17.16 -3.66 14.39
N ARG A 323 -17.97 -3.91 15.42
CA ARG A 323 -17.51 -4.48 16.69
C ARG A 323 -17.09 -5.93 16.51
N GLU A 324 -17.86 -6.69 15.75
CA GLU A 324 -17.57 -8.08 15.43
C GLU A 324 -16.64 -8.24 14.22
N GLY A 325 -16.42 -7.16 13.47
CA GLY A 325 -15.71 -7.21 12.19
C GLY A 325 -16.47 -7.96 11.10
N SER A 326 -17.77 -8.20 11.30
CA SER A 326 -18.61 -9.01 10.42
C SER A 326 -19.32 -8.15 9.37
N VAL A 327 -19.41 -8.69 8.15
CA VAL A 327 -20.15 -8.09 7.05
C VAL A 327 -21.63 -8.40 7.22
N LEU A 328 -22.46 -7.37 7.27
CA LEU A 328 -23.92 -7.51 7.30
C LEU A 328 -24.50 -7.47 5.88
N GLN A 329 -24.03 -6.54 5.04
CA GLN A 329 -24.46 -6.42 3.65
C GLN A 329 -23.32 -5.98 2.75
N ARG A 330 -23.26 -6.54 1.53
CA ARG A 330 -22.48 -5.99 0.42
C ARG A 330 -23.46 -5.51 -0.65
N ILE A 331 -23.43 -4.22 -0.96
CA ILE A 331 -24.45 -3.60 -1.80
C ILE A 331 -23.77 -3.04 -3.06
N PRO A 332 -24.03 -3.60 -4.24
CA PRO A 332 -23.50 -3.09 -5.50
C PRO A 332 -23.90 -1.62 -5.74
N LEU A 333 -22.96 -0.84 -6.24
CA LEU A 333 -23.19 0.53 -6.69
C LEU A 333 -23.45 0.49 -8.20
N GLN A 334 -24.69 0.76 -8.60
CA GLN A 334 -25.10 0.82 -10.00
C GLN A 334 -25.45 2.26 -10.35
N LEU A 335 -24.76 2.80 -11.36
CA LEU A 335 -25.07 4.11 -11.93
C LEU A 335 -26.04 3.92 -13.11
N THR A 336 -27.07 4.75 -13.17
CA THR A 336 -28.12 4.69 -14.19
C THR A 336 -27.88 5.68 -15.34
N SER A 337 -27.03 6.69 -15.14
CA SER A 337 -26.73 7.71 -16.16
C SER A 337 -25.87 7.17 -17.31
N GLN A 338 -26.20 7.57 -18.54
CA GLN A 338 -25.39 7.26 -19.73
C GLN A 338 -23.99 7.91 -19.69
N ASN A 339 -23.82 8.99 -18.91
CA ASN A 339 -22.55 9.72 -18.75
C ASN A 339 -21.83 9.32 -17.46
N SER A 340 -21.88 8.06 -17.06
CA SER A 340 -21.25 7.60 -15.82
C SER A 340 -19.73 7.47 -15.95
N PRO A 341 -18.94 7.77 -14.89
CA PRO A 341 -17.51 7.54 -14.90
C PRO A 341 -17.17 6.06 -15.12
N ALA A 342 -16.08 5.80 -15.87
CA ALA A 342 -15.67 4.44 -16.25
C ALA A 342 -15.26 3.53 -15.07
N THR A 343 -14.88 4.13 -13.94
CA THR A 343 -14.50 3.40 -12.72
C THR A 343 -15.12 4.08 -11.51
N ILE A 344 -15.63 3.28 -10.57
CA ILE A 344 -16.21 3.79 -9.32
C ILE A 344 -15.10 4.22 -8.36
N ALA A 345 -15.22 5.42 -7.79
CA ALA A 345 -14.42 5.86 -6.66
C ALA A 345 -15.33 6.67 -5.74
N VAL A 346 -15.74 6.07 -4.62
CA VAL A 346 -16.63 6.72 -3.66
C VAL A 346 -15.91 7.93 -3.06
N THR A 347 -16.53 9.11 -3.09
CA THR A 347 -15.96 10.36 -2.54
C THR A 347 -16.64 10.79 -1.25
N GLY A 348 -17.88 10.35 -1.03
CA GLY A 348 -18.70 10.71 0.11
C GLY A 348 -19.68 9.60 0.46
N ILE A 349 -19.87 9.38 1.76
CA ILE A 349 -20.98 8.60 2.32
C ILE A 349 -21.57 9.46 3.44
N ARG A 350 -22.88 9.70 3.41
CA ARG A 350 -23.59 10.52 4.39
C ARG A 350 -24.82 9.79 4.90
N ALA A 351 -24.95 9.73 6.22
CA ALA A 351 -26.14 9.24 6.89
C ALA A 351 -27.00 10.42 7.34
N VAL A 352 -28.29 10.37 7.01
CA VAL A 352 -29.27 11.41 7.32
C VAL A 352 -30.42 10.77 8.10
N SER A 353 -30.67 11.28 9.29
CA SER A 353 -31.74 10.80 10.16
C SER A 353 -33.08 11.35 9.69
N PHE A 354 -34.15 10.57 9.89
CA PHE A 354 -35.53 11.03 9.73
C PHE A 354 -36.24 11.26 11.07
N LYS A 355 -35.52 11.23 12.19
CA LYS A 355 -36.10 11.35 13.54
C LYS A 355 -36.99 12.59 13.75
N GLY A 356 -36.72 13.68 13.03
CA GLY A 356 -37.47 14.94 13.11
C GLY A 356 -38.77 14.95 12.29
N ASP A 357 -39.04 13.90 11.51
CA ASP A 357 -40.25 13.73 10.71
C ASP A 357 -40.88 12.35 11.00
N PRO A 358 -41.97 12.28 11.79
CA PRO A 358 -42.57 11.02 12.22
C PRO A 358 -43.04 10.12 11.07
N ASP A 359 -43.54 10.71 9.98
CA ASP A 359 -44.09 9.96 8.84
C ASP A 359 -42.96 9.28 8.06
N LEU A 360 -41.84 9.99 7.85
CA LEU A 360 -40.62 9.39 7.28
C LEU A 360 -40.00 8.36 8.24
N TYR A 361 -39.94 8.67 9.54
CA TYR A 361 -39.32 7.79 10.53
C TYR A 361 -40.04 6.45 10.68
N GLN A 362 -41.36 6.44 10.46
CA GLN A 362 -42.16 5.21 10.44
C GLN A 362 -41.79 4.29 9.26
N LEU A 363 -41.36 4.86 8.13
CA LEU A 363 -40.95 4.11 6.94
C LEU A 363 -39.49 3.66 6.99
N ALA A 364 -38.60 4.50 7.52
CA ALA A 364 -37.16 4.25 7.62
C ALA A 364 -36.54 5.11 8.74
N LYS A 365 -35.52 4.61 9.44
CA LYS A 365 -34.80 5.40 10.46
C LYS A 365 -34.05 6.60 9.86
N GLY A 366 -33.67 6.48 8.59
CA GLY A 366 -32.89 7.46 7.87
C GLY A 366 -32.54 6.99 6.46
N ALA A 367 -31.67 7.73 5.79
CA ALA A 367 -31.12 7.38 4.49
C ALA A 367 -29.59 7.51 4.44
N ILE A 368 -28.98 6.76 3.52
CA ILE A 368 -27.56 6.79 3.20
C ILE A 368 -27.39 7.31 1.78
N PHE A 369 -26.58 8.35 1.62
CA PHE A 369 -26.24 8.98 0.35
C PHE A 369 -24.78 8.72 0.00
N VAL A 370 -24.54 8.22 -1.22
CA VAL A 370 -23.22 7.88 -1.73
C VAL A 370 -22.92 8.71 -2.96
N SER A 371 -21.82 9.46 -2.92
CA SER A 371 -21.30 10.21 -4.08
C SER A 371 -20.09 9.51 -4.70
N ILE A 372 -20.00 9.57 -6.02
CA ILE A 372 -18.93 8.95 -6.82
C ILE A 372 -18.15 10.04 -7.55
N GLU A 373 -16.83 9.90 -7.59
CA GLU A 373 -15.94 10.85 -8.25
C GLU A 373 -16.30 11.05 -9.72
N GLY A 374 -16.49 12.31 -10.12
CA GLY A 374 -16.85 12.65 -11.50
C GLY A 374 -18.25 12.23 -11.91
N SER A 375 -19.17 11.94 -10.97
CA SER A 375 -20.57 11.63 -11.27
C SER A 375 -21.51 12.70 -10.73
N GLN A 376 -22.56 13.04 -11.48
CA GLN A 376 -23.69 13.85 -11.01
C GLN A 376 -24.74 13.04 -10.24
N GLU A 377 -24.69 11.71 -10.33
CA GLU A 377 -25.67 10.80 -9.75
C GLU A 377 -25.33 10.51 -8.28
N ILE A 378 -26.33 10.62 -7.41
CA ILE A 378 -26.28 10.29 -5.99
C ILE A 378 -27.02 8.98 -5.78
N ILE A 379 -26.28 7.96 -5.38
CA ILE A 379 -26.85 6.65 -5.05
C ILE A 379 -27.38 6.73 -3.62
N SER A 380 -28.64 6.34 -3.45
CA SER A 380 -29.38 6.55 -2.20
C SER A 380 -29.94 5.23 -1.67
N PHE A 381 -29.93 5.06 -0.35
CA PHE A 381 -30.50 3.89 0.33
C PHE A 381 -31.34 4.33 1.52
N SER A 382 -32.50 3.71 1.74
CA SER A 382 -33.25 3.85 2.98
C SER A 382 -32.74 2.85 4.01
N VAL A 383 -32.76 3.21 5.29
CA VAL A 383 -32.32 2.35 6.40
C VAL A 383 -33.54 1.87 7.17
N LYS A 384 -33.85 0.57 7.05
CA LYS A 384 -34.99 -0.06 7.72
C LYS A 384 -34.78 -0.21 9.22
N SER A 385 -35.82 -0.67 9.92
CA SER A 385 -35.82 -0.79 11.38
C SER A 385 -34.80 -1.81 11.91
N ASP A 386 -34.48 -2.82 11.11
CA ASP A 386 -33.43 -3.82 11.32
C ASP A 386 -32.03 -3.38 10.83
N ASN A 387 -31.91 -2.12 10.38
CA ASN A 387 -30.69 -1.51 9.84
C ASN A 387 -30.22 -2.11 8.51
N ILE A 388 -31.10 -2.79 7.78
CA ILE A 388 -30.88 -3.17 6.38
C ILE A 388 -31.03 -1.93 5.49
N LEU A 389 -30.08 -1.78 4.56
CA LEU A 389 -30.13 -0.76 3.51
C LEU A 389 -30.93 -1.29 2.32
N GLU A 390 -31.95 -0.55 1.90
CA GLU A 390 -32.71 -0.80 0.69
C GLU A 390 -32.50 0.32 -0.34
N PRO A 391 -32.26 -0.01 -1.62
CA PRO A 391 -31.99 0.99 -2.65
C PRO A 391 -33.21 1.91 -2.87
N LEU A 392 -32.92 3.20 -3.03
CA LEU A 392 -33.86 4.23 -3.44
C LEU A 392 -33.56 4.67 -4.88
N PRO A 393 -34.53 5.30 -5.56
CA PRO A 393 -34.25 5.93 -6.85
C PRO A 393 -33.08 6.90 -6.76
N ALA A 394 -32.16 6.82 -7.73
CA ALA A 394 -31.01 7.71 -7.79
C ALA A 394 -31.45 9.15 -8.11
N ILE A 395 -30.69 10.11 -7.58
CA ILE A 395 -30.94 11.54 -7.76
C ILE A 395 -29.83 12.12 -8.62
N ASN A 396 -30.14 13.05 -9.51
CA ASN A 396 -29.14 13.76 -10.29
C ASN A 396 -28.95 15.17 -9.76
N ALA A 397 -27.70 15.53 -9.47
CA ALA A 397 -27.28 16.90 -9.22
C ALA A 397 -27.06 17.66 -10.54
N SER A 398 -26.86 18.98 -10.45
CA SER A 398 -26.60 19.92 -11.54
C SER A 398 -25.25 19.73 -12.23
N GLY A 399 -24.34 18.96 -11.61
CA GLY A 399 -22.97 18.70 -12.03
C GLY A 399 -22.36 17.60 -11.16
N ASN A 400 -21.05 17.36 -11.29
CA ASN A 400 -20.39 16.27 -10.55
C ASN A 400 -20.40 16.56 -9.04
N VAL A 401 -20.86 15.62 -8.23
CA VAL A 401 -21.03 15.81 -6.78
C VAL A 401 -19.67 15.89 -6.09
N LEU A 402 -19.44 16.98 -5.36
CA LEU A 402 -18.21 17.25 -4.60
C LEU A 402 -18.37 16.97 -3.10
N ASP A 403 -19.52 17.32 -2.53
CA ASP A 403 -19.84 17.10 -1.12
C ASP A 403 -21.36 17.04 -0.91
N ILE A 404 -21.78 16.37 0.17
CA ILE A 404 -23.16 16.30 0.62
C ILE A 404 -23.16 16.61 2.12
N THR A 405 -23.99 17.56 2.55
CA THR A 405 -24.18 17.86 3.97
C THR A 405 -25.63 17.67 4.36
N ASN A 406 -25.84 17.20 5.60
CA ASN A 406 -27.16 17.17 6.19
C ASN A 406 -27.54 18.59 6.66
N LEU A 407 -28.80 18.98 6.44
CA LEU A 407 -29.38 20.21 6.95
C LEU A 407 -30.13 19.99 8.28
N ASN A 408 -30.82 18.86 8.42
CA ASN A 408 -31.69 18.59 9.57
C ASN A 408 -31.94 17.08 9.77
N ASP A 409 -32.64 16.73 10.84
CA ASP A 409 -33.09 15.36 11.08
C ASP A 409 -34.44 15.03 10.41
N LYS A 410 -34.86 15.83 9.43
CA LYS A 410 -36.10 15.67 8.64
C LYS A 410 -35.83 15.22 7.20
N GLY A 411 -34.62 14.73 6.92
CA GLY A 411 -34.28 14.22 5.60
C GLY A 411 -33.92 15.28 4.56
N THR A 412 -33.56 16.50 4.96
CA THR A 412 -33.09 17.53 4.02
C THR A 412 -31.56 17.51 3.89
N ILE A 413 -31.06 17.45 2.65
CA ILE A 413 -29.63 17.52 2.33
C ILE A 413 -29.32 18.69 1.41
N ILE A 414 -28.08 19.18 1.49
CA ILE A 414 -27.50 20.06 0.49
C ILE A 414 -26.40 19.30 -0.25
N VAL A 415 -26.44 19.41 -1.57
CA VAL A 415 -25.47 18.82 -2.49
C VAL A 415 -24.67 19.94 -3.11
N SER A 416 -23.34 19.82 -3.05
CA SER A 416 -22.41 20.70 -3.74
C SER A 416 -21.87 20.05 -5.00
N SER A 417 -21.85 20.81 -6.10
CA SER A 417 -21.55 20.30 -7.44
C SER A 417 -20.46 21.10 -8.15
N ASP A 418 -19.60 20.39 -8.87
CA ASP A 418 -18.70 20.96 -9.84
C ASP A 418 -19.45 21.28 -11.14
N HIS A 419 -19.35 22.53 -11.55
CA HIS A 419 -19.94 23.06 -12.77
C HIS A 419 -18.90 23.48 -13.82
N VAL A 420 -17.60 23.30 -13.52
CA VAL A 420 -16.48 23.58 -14.42
C VAL A 420 -16.25 22.42 -15.38
N HIS A 421 -16.35 21.19 -14.90
CA HIS A 421 -16.19 19.98 -15.71
C HIS A 421 -17.55 19.44 -16.21
N GLU A 422 -17.53 18.74 -17.34
CA GLU A 422 -18.72 18.05 -17.86
C GLU A 422 -19.15 16.93 -16.90
N PRO A 423 -20.46 16.70 -16.71
CA PRO A 423 -20.94 15.56 -15.94
C PRO A 423 -20.36 14.24 -16.47
N GLY A 424 -19.82 13.41 -15.59
CA GLY A 424 -19.14 12.16 -15.98
C GLY A 424 -17.64 12.30 -16.21
N SER A 425 -17.11 13.52 -16.21
CA SER A 425 -15.69 13.79 -16.49
C SER A 425 -15.00 14.56 -15.37
N THR A 426 -13.75 14.16 -15.08
CA THR A 426 -12.86 14.88 -14.15
C THR A 426 -11.88 15.79 -14.87
N THR A 427 -11.90 15.81 -16.21
CA THR A 427 -10.91 16.53 -17.03
C THR A 427 -11.51 17.37 -18.15
N GLN A 428 -12.66 16.97 -18.71
CA GLN A 428 -13.31 17.69 -19.80
C GLN A 428 -14.09 18.87 -19.25
N GLN A 429 -13.96 20.04 -19.90
CA GLN A 429 -14.58 21.28 -19.45
C GLN A 429 -15.94 21.49 -20.08
N ARG A 430 -16.84 22.13 -19.33
CA ARG A 430 -18.18 22.44 -19.83
C ARG A 430 -18.13 23.43 -21.00
N SER A 431 -18.94 23.17 -22.03
CA SER A 431 -19.05 24.11 -23.17
C SER A 431 -19.56 25.50 -22.76
N ARG A 432 -19.04 26.55 -23.40
CA ARG A 432 -19.31 27.96 -23.05
C ARG A 432 -20.76 28.43 -23.23
N SER A 433 -21.62 27.64 -23.89
CA SER A 433 -23.04 27.93 -24.11
C SER A 433 -23.97 27.41 -23.02
N ALA A 434 -23.44 26.68 -22.03
CA ALA A 434 -24.23 26.17 -20.91
C ALA A 434 -24.60 27.29 -19.93
N SER A 435 -25.80 27.20 -19.33
CA SER A 435 -26.26 28.11 -18.27
C SER A 435 -25.26 28.16 -17.10
N PRO A 436 -25.21 29.27 -16.33
CA PRO A 436 -24.37 29.35 -15.14
C PRO A 436 -24.71 28.18 -14.22
N GLY A 437 -23.76 27.28 -13.99
CA GLY A 437 -24.06 26.05 -13.25
C GLY A 437 -24.43 26.35 -11.80
N THR A 438 -25.47 25.69 -11.30
CA THR A 438 -25.89 25.74 -9.90
C THR A 438 -24.86 24.99 -9.05
N SER A 439 -24.22 25.65 -8.08
CA SER A 439 -23.20 25.03 -7.23
C SER A 439 -23.77 24.30 -6.01
N LEU A 440 -24.91 24.74 -5.49
CA LEU A 440 -25.61 24.16 -4.35
C LEU A 440 -27.07 23.85 -4.71
N GLN A 441 -27.50 22.62 -4.46
CA GLN A 441 -28.90 22.19 -4.57
C GLN A 441 -29.38 21.60 -3.24
N GLN A 442 -30.67 21.73 -2.96
CA GLN A 442 -31.29 21.15 -1.78
C GLN A 442 -32.25 20.04 -2.18
N PHE A 443 -32.15 18.88 -1.54
CA PHE A 443 -33.09 17.77 -1.71
C PHE A 443 -33.74 17.46 -0.38
N THR A 444 -35.05 17.20 -0.38
CA THR A 444 -35.81 16.84 0.83
C THR A 444 -36.50 15.52 0.63
N ALA A 445 -36.38 14.62 1.61
CA ALA A 445 -37.09 13.35 1.61
C ALA A 445 -38.60 13.59 1.77
N THR A 446 -39.41 12.95 0.94
CA THR A 446 -40.87 12.99 1.00
C THR A 446 -41.44 11.58 0.89
N VAL A 447 -42.69 11.41 1.33
CA VAL A 447 -43.42 10.15 1.18
C VAL A 447 -44.40 10.30 0.01
N ASP A 448 -44.22 9.48 -1.02
CA ASP A 448 -45.13 9.39 -2.17
C ASP A 448 -45.64 7.96 -2.31
N SER A 449 -46.95 7.78 -2.18
CA SER A 449 -47.64 6.50 -2.37
C SER A 449 -47.07 5.36 -1.50
N GLY A 450 -46.63 5.68 -0.27
CA GLY A 450 -46.02 4.74 0.67
C GLY A 450 -44.55 4.41 0.40
N SER A 451 -43.93 5.08 -0.57
CA SER A 451 -42.51 4.95 -0.91
C SER A 451 -41.75 6.24 -0.62
N LEU A 452 -40.50 6.12 -0.19
CA LEU A 452 -39.65 7.27 0.07
C LEU A 452 -39.06 7.81 -1.24
N ARG A 453 -39.17 9.12 -1.45
CA ARG A 453 -38.61 9.84 -2.59
C ARG A 453 -37.85 11.08 -2.13
N LEU A 454 -37.03 11.63 -3.02
CA LEU A 454 -36.28 12.86 -2.76
C LEU A 454 -36.64 13.88 -3.82
N GLU A 455 -37.10 15.04 -3.34
CA GLU A 455 -37.55 16.14 -4.18
C GLU A 455 -36.55 17.30 -4.10
N GLU A 456 -36.20 17.85 -5.27
CA GLU A 456 -35.38 19.04 -5.34
C GLU A 456 -36.19 20.27 -4.90
N SER A 457 -35.55 21.11 -4.09
CA SER A 457 -36.09 22.38 -3.61
C SER A 457 -35.10 23.50 -3.89
N HIS A 458 -35.63 24.70 -4.14
CA HIS A 458 -34.83 25.87 -4.52
C HIS A 458 -35.05 27.04 -3.56
N PRO A 459 -34.56 26.94 -2.31
CA PRO A 459 -34.75 27.99 -1.32
C PRO A 459 -34.06 29.30 -1.76
N PRO A 460 -34.66 30.48 -1.45
CA PRO A 460 -34.09 31.78 -1.81
C PRO A 460 -32.64 31.97 -1.32
N ALA A 461 -32.32 31.47 -0.12
CA ALA A 461 -30.96 31.52 0.45
C ALA A 461 -29.92 30.88 -0.48
N LEU A 462 -30.16 29.64 -0.94
CA LEU A 462 -29.23 28.96 -1.83
C LEU A 462 -29.14 29.64 -3.19
N ARG A 463 -30.22 30.24 -3.71
CA ARG A 463 -30.15 31.04 -4.94
C ARG A 463 -29.20 32.23 -4.79
N LYS A 464 -29.26 32.92 -3.64
CA LYS A 464 -28.39 34.06 -3.33
C LYS A 464 -26.92 33.62 -3.16
N ILE A 465 -26.66 32.51 -2.46
CA ILE A 465 -25.32 31.94 -2.31
C ILE A 465 -24.77 31.53 -3.68
N ASN A 466 -25.55 30.79 -4.48
CA ASN A 466 -25.18 30.42 -5.84
C ASN A 466 -24.93 31.65 -6.72
N ALA A 467 -25.59 32.78 -6.48
CA ALA A 467 -25.38 34.01 -7.22
C ALA A 467 -24.19 34.85 -6.71
N CYS A 468 -23.54 34.46 -5.61
CA CYS A 468 -22.47 35.23 -4.99
C CYS A 468 -21.27 35.46 -5.94
N SER A 469 -20.90 36.72 -6.14
CA SER A 469 -19.77 37.10 -7.01
C SER A 469 -18.40 36.77 -6.40
N SER A 470 -18.32 36.56 -5.08
CA SER A 470 -17.07 36.27 -4.36
C SER A 470 -16.46 34.92 -4.71
N PHE A 471 -17.19 34.06 -5.43
CA PHE A 471 -16.66 32.81 -5.99
C PHE A 471 -16.00 33.00 -7.35
N SER A 472 -16.12 34.17 -7.98
CA SER A 472 -15.56 34.45 -9.30
C SER A 472 -14.06 34.73 -9.20
N PHE A 473 -13.27 34.15 -10.10
CA PHE A 473 -11.85 34.46 -10.27
C PHE A 473 -11.51 34.59 -11.75
N ASP A 474 -10.56 35.47 -12.06
CA ASP A 474 -10.14 35.69 -13.44
C ASP A 474 -9.13 34.64 -13.89
N LEU A 475 -9.44 34.02 -15.03
CA LEU A 475 -8.49 33.19 -15.74
C LEU A 475 -7.53 34.07 -16.56
N PRO A 476 -6.23 33.71 -16.65
CA PRO A 476 -5.26 34.36 -17.51
C PRO A 476 -5.73 34.44 -18.96
N GLY A 477 -5.41 35.54 -19.64
CA GLY A 477 -5.67 35.69 -21.08
C GLY A 477 -4.81 34.75 -21.94
N ASP A 478 -3.66 34.33 -21.43
CA ASP A 478 -2.79 33.33 -22.06
C ASP A 478 -3.44 31.94 -22.00
N GLU A 479 -3.66 31.33 -23.17
CA GLU A 479 -4.34 30.05 -23.30
C GLU A 479 -3.61 28.91 -22.56
N LYS A 480 -2.28 28.93 -22.56
CA LYS A 480 -1.46 27.88 -21.96
C LYS A 480 -1.52 27.96 -20.43
N GLU A 481 -1.39 29.15 -19.86
CA GLU A 481 -1.50 29.35 -18.41
C GLU A 481 -2.93 29.11 -17.93
N ARG A 482 -3.94 29.46 -18.73
CA ARG A 482 -5.35 29.13 -18.47
C ARG A 482 -5.57 27.62 -18.37
N GLN A 483 -5.10 26.85 -19.35
CA GLN A 483 -5.22 25.38 -19.34
C GLN A 483 -4.50 24.76 -18.14
N LYS A 484 -3.36 25.31 -17.75
CA LYS A 484 -2.59 24.86 -16.59
C LYS A 484 -3.34 25.11 -15.27
N GLN A 485 -3.94 26.28 -15.08
CA GLN A 485 -4.74 26.57 -13.89
C GLN A 485 -5.97 25.66 -13.79
N LEU A 486 -6.66 25.44 -14.91
CA LEU A 486 -7.84 24.58 -14.93
C LEU A 486 -7.49 23.11 -14.67
N LYS A 487 -6.36 22.64 -15.19
CA LYS A 487 -5.84 21.31 -14.84
C LYS A 487 -5.55 21.18 -13.35
N HIS A 488 -4.92 22.18 -12.75
CA HIS A 488 -4.66 22.21 -11.31
C HIS A 488 -5.96 22.20 -10.49
N LEU A 489 -6.98 22.93 -10.93
CA LEU A 489 -8.31 22.91 -10.32
C LEU A 489 -8.89 21.47 -10.36
N GLY A 490 -8.87 20.81 -11.52
CA GLY A 490 -9.29 19.41 -11.65
C GLY A 490 -8.54 18.46 -10.70
N GLU A 491 -7.21 18.56 -10.63
CA GLU A 491 -6.38 17.75 -9.72
C GLU A 491 -6.64 18.04 -8.23
N SER A 492 -7.15 19.24 -7.89
CA SER A 492 -7.54 19.59 -6.52
C SER A 492 -8.92 19.05 -6.12
N LEU A 493 -9.85 19.00 -7.07
CA LEU A 493 -11.21 18.50 -6.87
C LEU A 493 -11.28 16.98 -6.93
N TYR A 494 -10.52 16.37 -7.84
CA TYR A 494 -10.56 14.95 -8.17
C TYR A 494 -9.20 14.30 -7.96
N TYR A 495 -9.10 13.50 -6.92
CA TYR A 495 -7.88 12.76 -6.58
C TYR A 495 -8.15 11.36 -6.01
N THR A 496 -9.41 11.02 -5.76
CA THR A 496 -9.83 9.79 -5.07
C THR A 496 -9.62 8.59 -5.97
N GLY A 497 -9.95 8.69 -7.26
CA GLY A 497 -9.67 7.66 -8.26
C GLY A 497 -8.17 7.40 -8.46
N ASN A 498 -7.31 8.39 -8.20
CA ASN A 498 -5.86 8.21 -8.23
C ASN A 498 -5.33 7.33 -7.09
N LEU A 499 -6.16 7.06 -6.07
CA LEU A 499 -5.84 6.09 -5.02
C LEU A 499 -5.86 4.66 -5.56
N ARG A 500 -6.60 4.41 -6.65
CA ARG A 500 -6.60 3.13 -7.36
C ARG A 500 -5.16 2.77 -7.75
N LYS A 501 -4.78 1.53 -7.47
CA LYS A 501 -3.49 0.99 -7.90
C LYS A 501 -3.54 0.95 -9.44
N SER A 502 -2.68 1.71 -10.15
CA SER A 502 -2.82 1.94 -11.60
C SER A 502 -2.87 0.65 -12.42
N VAL A 503 -3.79 0.61 -13.39
CA VAL A 503 -4.26 -0.56 -14.15
C VAL A 503 -3.73 -0.61 -15.59
N ARG A 504 -2.73 0.21 -15.97
CA ARG A 504 -2.20 0.22 -17.35
C ARG A 504 -1.57 -1.12 -17.81
N ALA A 505 -1.56 -2.13 -16.94
CA ALA A 505 -1.12 -3.50 -17.19
C ALA A 505 -2.26 -4.50 -17.52
N GLU A 506 -3.55 -4.17 -17.36
CA GLU A 506 -4.65 -5.15 -17.54
C GLU A 506 -5.32 -5.09 -18.93
N VAL A 507 -5.32 -3.94 -19.62
CA VAL A 507 -6.04 -3.80 -20.91
C VAL A 507 -5.32 -4.48 -22.08
N ILE A 508 -4.04 -4.84 -21.97
CA ILE A 508 -3.33 -5.62 -23.00
C ILE A 508 -3.64 -7.13 -22.89
N LEU A 509 -4.16 -7.61 -21.75
CA LEU A 509 -4.41 -9.04 -21.54
C LEU A 509 -5.77 -9.55 -22.08
N GLN A 510 -6.74 -8.67 -22.34
CA GLN A 510 -8.05 -9.09 -22.88
C GLN A 510 -8.14 -9.12 -24.42
N ALA A 511 -7.21 -8.49 -25.15
CA ALA A 511 -7.25 -8.46 -26.62
C ALA A 511 -6.63 -9.72 -27.29
N GLY A 512 -6.06 -10.65 -26.52
CA GLY A 512 -5.38 -11.84 -27.05
C GLY A 512 -6.23 -13.10 -27.20
N TRP A 513 -7.43 -13.15 -26.62
CA TRP A 513 -8.25 -14.38 -26.51
C TRP A 513 -9.58 -14.28 -27.27
N SER A 514 -9.52 -13.99 -28.56
CA SER A 514 -10.70 -14.01 -29.44
C SER A 514 -10.44 -14.64 -30.81
N ARG A 515 -9.54 -15.61 -30.88
CA ARG A 515 -9.45 -16.56 -31.99
C ARG A 515 -9.13 -17.92 -31.42
N PHE A 516 -9.93 -18.92 -31.81
CA PHE A 516 -9.84 -20.37 -31.56
C PHE A 516 -11.09 -20.92 -30.85
N HIS A 517 -12.17 -20.99 -31.61
CA HIS A 517 -13.04 -22.17 -31.53
C HIS A 517 -12.45 -23.27 -32.41
N PRO A 518 -12.48 -24.51 -31.95
CA PRO A 518 -12.91 -25.58 -32.83
C PRO A 518 -14.12 -26.31 -32.25
N SER A 519 -15.02 -26.61 -33.17
CA SER A 519 -16.17 -27.48 -33.06
C SER A 519 -15.76 -28.96 -32.94
N THR A 520 -16.77 -29.75 -32.56
CA THR A 520 -16.94 -31.22 -32.70
C THR A 520 -16.38 -32.12 -31.60
N SER A 521 -17.32 -32.71 -30.86
CA SER A 521 -17.20 -33.92 -30.04
C SER A 521 -16.69 -35.12 -30.85
N PRO A 522 -16.06 -36.11 -30.19
CA PRO A 522 -16.72 -37.42 -30.21
C PRO A 522 -16.68 -38.19 -28.88
N THR A 523 -17.57 -39.17 -28.90
CA THR A 523 -18.04 -40.19 -27.96
C THR A 523 -16.99 -41.01 -27.18
N LEU A 524 -17.41 -41.37 -25.96
CA LEU A 524 -16.91 -42.45 -25.10
C LEU A 524 -16.78 -43.80 -25.84
N SER A 525 -15.68 -44.54 -25.58
CA SER A 525 -15.69 -46.00 -25.66
C SER A 525 -14.66 -46.62 -24.70
N HIS A 526 -15.07 -47.75 -24.13
CA HIS A 526 -14.36 -48.59 -23.18
C HIS A 526 -13.02 -49.15 -23.70
N TYR A 527 -12.01 -49.27 -22.83
CA TYR A 527 -11.07 -50.39 -22.86
C TYR A 527 -10.69 -50.84 -21.44
N SER A 528 -10.72 -52.17 -21.27
CA SER A 528 -10.45 -52.95 -20.05
C SER A 528 -8.94 -53.34 -19.95
N PRO A 529 -8.50 -53.96 -18.83
CA PRO A 529 -7.13 -53.88 -18.31
C PRO A 529 -6.22 -55.01 -18.78
N HIS A 530 -4.90 -54.75 -18.89
CA HIS A 530 -3.77 -55.69 -18.65
C HIS A 530 -2.45 -54.87 -18.74
N GLN A 531 -1.75 -54.57 -17.64
CA GLN A 531 -0.71 -55.35 -16.92
C GLN A 531 0.74 -54.99 -17.36
N PRO A 532 1.78 -55.23 -16.52
CA PRO A 532 2.55 -54.17 -15.88
C PRO A 532 4.07 -54.18 -16.18
N ALA A 533 4.78 -53.23 -15.55
CA ALA A 533 6.22 -53.21 -15.21
C ALA A 533 7.16 -52.30 -16.02
N MET A 534 7.50 -51.16 -15.41
CA MET A 534 8.89 -50.86 -15.08
C MET A 534 8.94 -50.75 -13.54
N ALA A 535 9.27 -51.87 -12.90
CA ALA A 535 9.39 -51.95 -11.45
C ALA A 535 10.55 -51.06 -10.96
N ASN A 536 10.27 -50.33 -9.88
CA ASN A 536 11.11 -49.39 -9.14
C ASN A 536 12.64 -49.62 -9.23
N GLN A 537 13.34 -48.69 -9.88
CA GLN A 537 14.81 -48.62 -9.89
C GLN A 537 15.41 -48.19 -8.53
N PHE A 538 14.57 -47.85 -7.55
CA PHE A 538 14.96 -47.36 -6.24
C PHE A 538 14.36 -48.21 -5.13
N ALA A 539 15.09 -48.34 -4.01
CA ALA A 539 14.60 -49.05 -2.83
C ALA A 539 13.29 -48.41 -2.31
N PRO A 540 12.32 -49.23 -1.81
CA PRO A 540 11.14 -48.73 -1.13
C PRO A 540 11.48 -47.83 0.06
N LEU A 541 10.66 -46.82 0.29
CA LEU A 541 10.87 -45.87 1.38
C LEU A 541 10.58 -46.54 2.74
N LYS A 542 11.53 -46.43 3.67
CA LYS A 542 11.45 -46.96 5.05
C LYS A 542 10.88 -45.93 6.02
N ASN A 543 11.14 -44.65 5.78
CA ASN A 543 10.55 -43.53 6.52
C ASN A 543 9.92 -42.56 5.52
N ASP A 544 8.58 -42.50 5.49
CA ASP A 544 7.79 -41.65 4.59
C ASP A 544 7.12 -40.47 5.31
N LEU A 545 7.49 -40.23 6.58
CA LEU A 545 6.86 -39.27 7.48
C LEU A 545 6.72 -37.88 6.87
N LEU A 546 7.78 -37.39 6.24
CA LEU A 546 7.79 -36.11 5.53
C LEU A 546 6.72 -36.05 4.42
N LEU A 547 6.62 -37.10 3.60
CA LEU A 547 5.72 -37.10 2.45
C LEU A 547 4.25 -37.20 2.86
N ARG A 548 3.95 -37.93 3.95
CA ARG A 548 2.61 -37.99 4.54
C ARG A 548 2.24 -36.63 5.16
N ALA A 549 3.13 -36.07 5.98
CA ALA A 549 2.91 -34.77 6.60
C ALA A 549 2.71 -33.67 5.54
N ALA A 550 3.55 -33.63 4.50
CA ALA A 550 3.44 -32.67 3.39
C ALA A 550 2.12 -32.78 2.62
N ARG A 551 1.47 -33.95 2.61
CA ARG A 551 0.13 -34.15 2.04
C ARG A 551 -1.01 -33.82 3.02
N GLY A 552 -0.69 -33.25 4.19
CA GLY A 552 -1.65 -32.88 5.22
C GLY A 552 -2.17 -34.04 6.08
N GLN A 553 -1.57 -35.23 5.95
CA GLN A 553 -1.98 -36.40 6.73
C GLN A 553 -1.57 -36.25 8.20
N THR A 554 -2.32 -36.90 9.09
CA THR A 554 -1.89 -37.08 10.47
C THR A 554 -0.73 -38.06 10.52
N VAL A 555 0.27 -37.73 11.35
CA VAL A 555 1.53 -38.46 11.49
C VAL A 555 1.86 -38.67 12.96
N GLU A 556 2.82 -39.57 13.23
CA GLU A 556 3.16 -40.01 14.58
C GLU A 556 3.89 -38.91 15.38
N ARG A 557 4.68 -38.08 14.69
CA ARG A 557 5.40 -36.90 15.20
C ARG A 557 5.70 -35.94 14.02
N PRO A 558 6.06 -34.66 14.24
CA PRO A 558 6.46 -33.81 13.13
C PRO A 558 7.74 -34.36 12.48
N PRO A 559 7.79 -34.48 11.14
CA PRO A 559 9.04 -34.76 10.45
C PRO A 559 9.98 -33.55 10.54
N ILE A 560 11.27 -33.83 10.61
CA ILE A 560 12.31 -32.83 10.84
C ILE A 560 13.35 -32.88 9.72
N TRP A 561 13.69 -31.73 9.16
CA TRP A 561 14.89 -31.54 8.35
C TRP A 561 15.33 -30.08 8.44
N ILE A 562 16.55 -29.74 8.01
CA ILE A 562 16.98 -28.34 8.05
C ILE A 562 17.55 -27.85 6.72
N MET A 563 17.24 -26.58 6.41
CA MET A 563 17.90 -25.88 5.33
C MET A 563 19.42 -25.83 5.57
N ARG A 564 20.19 -26.15 4.52
CA ARG A 564 21.66 -26.26 4.56
C ARG A 564 22.20 -27.33 5.52
N GLN A 565 21.44 -28.41 5.79
CA GLN A 565 21.92 -29.56 6.57
C GLN A 565 23.26 -30.12 6.07
N ALA A 566 23.50 -30.10 4.75
CA ALA A 566 24.81 -30.31 4.15
C ALA A 566 25.50 -28.94 3.99
N GLY A 567 26.45 -28.63 4.86
CA GLY A 567 27.08 -27.31 4.85
C GLY A 567 28.30 -27.17 5.75
N ARG A 568 28.93 -25.99 5.68
CA ARG A 568 30.21 -25.62 6.31
C ARG A 568 30.30 -25.74 7.83
N TYR A 569 29.19 -25.99 8.51
CA TYR A 569 29.19 -26.23 9.96
C TYR A 569 29.62 -27.66 10.30
N LEU A 570 29.60 -28.58 9.32
CA LEU A 570 30.08 -29.95 9.46
C LEU A 570 31.58 -30.05 9.15
N PRO A 571 32.40 -30.65 10.01
CA PRO A 571 33.81 -30.94 9.70
C PRO A 571 33.98 -31.79 8.43
N GLU A 572 33.20 -32.85 8.28
CA GLU A 572 33.23 -33.76 7.14
C GLU A 572 32.85 -33.08 5.81
N TYR A 573 32.10 -31.97 5.85
CA TYR A 573 31.82 -31.16 4.66
C TYR A 573 33.13 -30.60 4.07
N HIS A 574 34.02 -30.11 4.93
CA HIS A 574 35.30 -29.56 4.50
C HIS A 574 36.23 -30.63 3.94
N GLU A 575 36.21 -31.82 4.54
CA GLU A 575 36.98 -32.99 4.06
C GLU A 575 36.50 -33.42 2.66
N ALA A 576 35.19 -33.59 2.47
CA ALA A 576 34.62 -34.01 1.20
C ALA A 576 34.72 -32.91 0.12
N LYS A 577 34.58 -31.63 0.48
CA LYS A 577 34.79 -30.52 -0.45
C LYS A 577 36.26 -30.45 -0.90
N GLY A 578 37.20 -30.57 0.03
CA GLY A 578 38.63 -30.40 -0.22
C GLY A 578 38.93 -29.03 -0.86
N ASN A 579 39.82 -29.03 -1.85
CA ASN A 579 40.24 -27.82 -2.58
C ASN A 579 39.33 -27.45 -3.76
N ARG A 580 38.26 -28.23 -4.00
CA ARG A 580 37.34 -27.99 -5.11
C ARG A 580 36.57 -26.70 -4.94
N ASP A 581 36.26 -26.05 -6.04
CA ASP A 581 35.30 -24.96 -6.02
C ASP A 581 33.88 -25.49 -5.80
N PHE A 582 32.95 -24.60 -5.47
CA PHE A 582 31.59 -24.99 -5.12
C PHE A 582 30.81 -25.60 -6.30
N PHE A 583 30.95 -25.03 -7.51
CA PHE A 583 30.27 -25.55 -8.70
C PHE A 583 30.91 -26.84 -9.20
N GLU A 584 32.21 -27.03 -9.01
CA GLU A 584 32.89 -28.31 -9.23
C GLU A 584 32.29 -29.41 -8.34
N CYS A 585 32.01 -29.10 -7.06
CA CYS A 585 31.31 -30.03 -6.17
C CYS A 585 29.90 -30.34 -6.68
N CYS A 586 29.13 -29.32 -7.13
CA CYS A 586 27.79 -29.53 -7.69
C CYS A 586 27.81 -30.36 -8.98
N ARG A 587 28.83 -30.21 -9.83
CA ARG A 587 28.97 -30.91 -11.12
C ARG A 587 29.46 -32.35 -11.01
N SER A 588 29.95 -32.77 -9.84
CA SER A 588 30.31 -34.16 -9.56
C SER A 588 29.17 -34.87 -8.83
N PRO A 589 28.44 -35.79 -9.48
CA PRO A 589 27.38 -36.56 -8.85
C PRO A 589 27.82 -37.26 -7.56
N GLU A 590 29.02 -37.82 -7.54
CA GLU A 590 29.58 -38.53 -6.39
C GLU A 590 29.82 -37.61 -5.20
N VAL A 591 30.37 -36.41 -5.44
CA VAL A 591 30.65 -35.42 -4.40
C VAL A 591 29.36 -34.82 -3.87
N ALA A 592 28.47 -34.36 -4.76
CA ALA A 592 27.16 -33.84 -4.38
C ALA A 592 26.36 -34.89 -3.58
N SER A 593 26.39 -36.15 -4.00
CA SER A 593 25.76 -37.25 -3.28
C SER A 593 26.39 -37.49 -1.90
N THR A 594 27.72 -37.51 -1.82
CA THR A 594 28.43 -37.67 -0.55
C THR A 594 28.09 -36.55 0.44
N LEU A 595 28.14 -35.29 0.00
CA LEU A 595 27.78 -34.13 0.82
C LEU A 595 26.32 -34.20 1.28
N THR A 596 25.40 -34.66 0.42
CA THR A 596 23.98 -34.83 0.77
C THR A 596 23.77 -35.87 1.88
N LEU A 597 24.55 -36.95 1.88
CA LEU A 597 24.43 -38.06 2.83
C LEU A 597 25.01 -37.77 4.22
N GLN A 598 26.02 -36.90 4.33
CA GLN A 598 26.68 -36.54 5.59
C GLN A 598 25.72 -36.23 6.76
N PRO A 599 24.74 -35.31 6.62
CA PRO A 599 23.79 -35.05 7.71
C PRO A 599 22.87 -36.24 8.00
N ILE A 600 22.55 -37.07 7.01
CA ILE A 600 21.72 -38.27 7.20
C ILE A 600 22.47 -39.32 8.03
N GLU A 601 23.78 -39.42 7.85
CA GLU A 601 24.66 -40.31 8.61
C GLU A 601 24.91 -39.77 10.02
N ARG A 602 25.24 -38.48 10.14
CA ARG A 602 25.52 -37.85 11.44
C ARG A 602 24.31 -37.80 12.36
N TYR A 603 23.13 -37.49 11.82
CA TYR A 603 21.88 -37.36 12.58
C TYR A 603 20.94 -38.54 12.32
N ALA A 604 21.48 -39.73 12.08
CA ALA A 604 20.72 -40.94 11.82
C ALA A 604 19.64 -41.16 12.91
N GLY A 605 18.39 -41.34 12.47
CA GLY A 605 17.22 -41.51 13.35
C GLY A 605 16.59 -40.20 13.86
N LEU A 606 17.26 -39.07 13.72
CA LEU A 606 16.76 -37.75 14.17
C LEU A 606 16.23 -36.88 13.02
N ILE A 607 16.69 -37.11 11.79
CA ILE A 607 16.31 -36.36 10.59
C ILE A 607 15.49 -37.22 9.62
N ASP A 608 14.49 -36.61 8.97
CA ASP A 608 13.46 -37.30 8.17
C ASP A 608 13.51 -36.98 6.68
N ALA A 609 14.48 -36.17 6.23
CA ALA A 609 14.63 -35.84 4.83
C ALA A 609 16.09 -35.55 4.47
N ALA A 610 16.47 -35.94 3.25
CA ALA A 610 17.65 -35.42 2.58
C ALA A 610 17.22 -34.32 1.61
N ILE A 611 18.07 -33.32 1.40
CA ILE A 611 17.93 -32.35 0.30
C ILE A 611 19.19 -32.41 -0.55
N ILE A 612 19.03 -32.52 -1.87
CA ILE A 612 20.17 -32.64 -2.78
C ILE A 612 21.14 -31.45 -2.63
N PHE A 613 22.44 -31.72 -2.60
CA PHE A 613 23.47 -30.69 -2.66
C PHE A 613 23.56 -30.16 -4.10
N SER A 614 23.08 -28.94 -4.32
CA SER A 614 23.14 -28.22 -5.59
C SER A 614 23.05 -26.71 -5.29
N ASP A 615 22.79 -25.89 -6.29
CA ASP A 615 22.57 -24.45 -6.15
C ASP A 615 21.43 -23.94 -7.03
N ILE A 616 20.77 -22.86 -6.60
CA ILE A 616 19.68 -22.24 -7.39
C ILE A 616 20.19 -21.61 -8.69
N LEU A 617 21.46 -21.18 -8.75
CA LEU A 617 22.02 -20.43 -9.88
C LEU A 617 22.37 -21.32 -11.09
N VAL A 618 22.16 -22.63 -10.99
CA VAL A 618 22.30 -23.54 -12.15
C VAL A 618 21.29 -23.20 -13.27
N ILE A 619 20.14 -22.58 -12.93
CA ILE A 619 19.14 -22.16 -13.91
C ILE A 619 19.64 -20.98 -14.78
N PRO A 620 20.08 -19.84 -14.21
CA PRO A 620 20.77 -18.80 -14.97
C PRO A 620 21.94 -19.32 -15.82
N GLN A 621 22.71 -20.28 -15.31
CA GLN A 621 23.80 -20.92 -16.07
C GLN A 621 23.29 -21.68 -17.29
N ALA A 622 22.25 -22.52 -17.14
CA ALA A 622 21.62 -23.21 -18.27
C ALA A 622 20.98 -22.23 -19.28
N MET A 623 20.53 -21.07 -18.81
CA MET A 623 20.04 -19.96 -19.64
C MET A 623 21.17 -19.18 -20.35
N GLY A 624 22.43 -19.56 -20.15
CA GLY A 624 23.59 -19.03 -20.88
C GLY A 624 24.34 -17.90 -20.17
N MET A 625 24.05 -17.64 -18.88
CA MET A 625 24.82 -16.66 -18.10
C MET A 625 26.01 -17.31 -17.39
N GLU A 626 27.14 -16.61 -17.37
CA GLU A 626 28.31 -17.05 -16.61
C GLU A 626 28.12 -16.78 -15.11
N VAL A 627 28.49 -17.76 -14.28
CA VAL A 627 28.40 -17.68 -12.82
C VAL A 627 29.71 -18.17 -12.21
N GLU A 628 30.32 -17.33 -11.39
CA GLU A 628 31.54 -17.61 -10.67
C GLU A 628 31.27 -17.64 -9.16
N MET A 629 31.98 -18.52 -8.43
CA MET A 629 31.98 -18.51 -6.98
C MET A 629 33.26 -17.83 -6.49
N ILE A 630 33.17 -16.56 -6.09
CA ILE A 630 34.33 -15.80 -5.62
C ILE A 630 34.51 -16.03 -4.12
N ASP A 631 35.71 -16.45 -3.70
CA ASP A 631 36.00 -16.72 -2.30
C ASP A 631 35.64 -15.51 -1.42
N LYS A 632 34.99 -15.77 -0.28
CA LYS A 632 34.48 -14.79 0.70
C LYS A 632 33.46 -13.75 0.18
N LYS A 633 33.20 -13.68 -1.13
CA LYS A 633 32.20 -12.78 -1.74
C LYS A 633 30.91 -13.52 -2.12
N GLY A 634 31.00 -14.81 -2.46
CA GLY A 634 29.88 -15.63 -2.89
C GLY A 634 29.66 -15.61 -4.41
N PRO A 635 28.46 -15.96 -4.90
CA PRO A 635 28.18 -16.06 -6.32
C PRO A 635 28.21 -14.69 -7.00
N SER A 636 28.81 -14.64 -8.19
CA SER A 636 29.01 -13.44 -8.98
C SER A 636 28.71 -13.72 -10.45
N PHE A 637 27.99 -12.82 -11.11
CA PHE A 637 27.82 -12.83 -12.55
C PHE A 637 28.72 -11.74 -13.14
N PRO A 638 29.78 -12.08 -13.90
CA PRO A 638 30.68 -11.08 -14.50
C PRO A 638 29.93 -10.12 -15.43
N SER A 639 28.93 -10.63 -16.14
CA SER A 639 28.04 -9.87 -17.03
C SER A 639 26.58 -10.03 -16.57
N PRO A 640 26.11 -9.16 -15.65
CA PRO A 640 24.71 -9.14 -15.22
C PRO A 640 23.84 -8.30 -16.18
N LEU A 641 22.54 -8.59 -16.20
CA LEU A 641 21.55 -7.86 -17.00
C LEU A 641 21.34 -6.44 -16.44
N ARG A 642 21.67 -5.39 -17.19
CA ARG A 642 21.53 -4.00 -16.72
C ARG A 642 20.29 -3.34 -17.27
N THR A 643 19.98 -3.52 -18.54
CA THR A 643 18.72 -3.04 -19.14
C THR A 643 18.21 -4.02 -20.22
N PRO A 644 16.93 -3.92 -20.64
CA PRO A 644 16.41 -4.71 -21.75
C PRO A 644 17.03 -4.38 -23.11
N GLU A 645 17.81 -3.30 -23.21
CA GLU A 645 18.54 -2.93 -24.43
C GLU A 645 19.89 -3.65 -24.55
N ASP A 646 20.35 -4.32 -23.50
CA ASP A 646 21.60 -5.10 -23.52
C ASP A 646 21.45 -6.32 -24.43
N GLU A 647 22.46 -6.61 -25.25
CA GLU A 647 22.46 -7.79 -26.14
C GLU A 647 22.22 -9.10 -25.36
N GLN A 648 22.79 -9.19 -24.16
CA GLN A 648 22.65 -10.34 -23.28
C GLN A 648 21.18 -10.61 -22.89
N TYR A 649 20.33 -9.57 -22.76
CA TYR A 649 18.90 -9.77 -22.49
C TYR A 649 18.23 -10.52 -23.65
N THR A 650 18.47 -10.08 -24.89
CA THR A 650 17.92 -10.74 -26.08
C THR A 650 18.46 -12.15 -26.23
N GLN A 651 19.75 -12.37 -25.98
CA GLN A 651 20.37 -13.69 -26.01
C GLN A 651 19.73 -14.65 -24.99
N VAL A 652 19.58 -14.22 -23.73
CA VAL A 652 18.97 -15.03 -22.66
C VAL A 652 17.50 -15.33 -22.96
N LEU A 653 16.73 -14.34 -23.42
CA LEU A 653 15.29 -14.50 -23.69
C LEU A 653 15.03 -15.42 -24.89
N SER A 654 15.84 -15.30 -25.95
CA SER A 654 15.68 -16.10 -27.18
C SER A 654 16.30 -17.50 -27.10
N ARG A 655 17.14 -17.78 -26.10
CA ARG A 655 17.77 -19.09 -25.94
C ARG A 655 16.72 -20.19 -25.71
N THR A 656 16.76 -21.22 -26.53
CA THR A 656 16.10 -22.49 -26.24
C THR A 656 16.97 -23.27 -25.25
N VAL A 657 16.45 -23.55 -24.06
CA VAL A 657 17.18 -24.22 -22.99
C VAL A 657 16.75 -25.68 -22.92
N ASP A 658 17.68 -26.59 -23.17
CA ASP A 658 17.49 -28.02 -22.89
C ASP A 658 18.10 -28.33 -21.52
N VAL A 659 17.27 -28.26 -20.48
CA VAL A 659 17.73 -28.50 -19.10
C VAL A 659 18.20 -29.95 -18.90
N THR A 660 17.77 -30.91 -19.73
CA THR A 660 18.22 -32.30 -19.63
C THR A 660 19.69 -32.39 -19.96
N LYS A 661 20.11 -31.70 -21.02
CA LYS A 661 21.51 -31.62 -21.45
C LYS A 661 22.35 -30.73 -20.53
N GLU A 662 21.88 -29.52 -20.24
CA GLU A 662 22.67 -28.50 -19.53
C GLU A 662 22.86 -28.85 -18.05
N LEU A 663 21.89 -29.56 -17.43
CA LEU A 663 21.87 -29.86 -15.99
C LEU A 663 21.89 -31.37 -15.68
N ASP A 664 22.33 -32.21 -16.63
CA ASP A 664 22.43 -33.68 -16.48
C ASP A 664 23.16 -34.11 -15.20
N TYR A 665 24.21 -33.38 -14.82
CA TYR A 665 24.98 -33.65 -13.60
C TYR A 665 24.11 -33.57 -12.33
N VAL A 666 23.10 -32.68 -12.28
CA VAL A 666 22.17 -32.57 -11.15
C VAL A 666 21.30 -33.83 -11.06
N TYR A 667 20.77 -34.29 -12.20
CA TYR A 667 19.89 -35.46 -12.24
C TYR A 667 20.65 -36.76 -11.92
N LYS A 668 21.90 -36.87 -12.39
CA LYS A 668 22.80 -37.95 -11.98
C LYS A 668 23.09 -37.93 -10.49
N ALA A 669 23.32 -36.75 -9.90
CA ALA A 669 23.52 -36.61 -8.46
C ALA A 669 22.28 -37.04 -7.67
N ILE A 670 21.07 -36.66 -8.11
CA ILE A 670 19.80 -37.07 -7.50
C ILE A 670 19.63 -38.59 -7.58
N THR A 671 19.84 -39.18 -8.76
CA THR A 671 19.72 -40.63 -8.98
C THR A 671 20.66 -41.40 -8.06
N LEU A 672 21.94 -41.02 -8.03
CA LEU A 672 22.95 -41.65 -7.19
C LEU A 672 22.63 -41.51 -5.70
N THR A 673 22.20 -40.32 -5.29
CA THR A 673 21.81 -40.06 -3.90
C THR A 673 20.61 -40.88 -3.50
N ARG A 674 19.59 -40.98 -4.36
CA ARG A 674 18.39 -41.78 -4.11
C ARG A 674 18.74 -43.27 -3.97
N GLN A 675 19.69 -43.78 -4.76
CA GLN A 675 20.22 -45.14 -4.61
C GLN A 675 20.93 -45.32 -3.27
N LYS A 676 21.89 -44.45 -2.92
CA LYS A 676 22.66 -44.53 -1.66
C LYS A 676 21.85 -44.26 -0.39
N LEU A 677 20.73 -43.54 -0.50
CA LEU A 677 19.80 -43.39 0.61
C LEU A 677 19.13 -44.73 0.96
N GLU A 678 19.00 -45.66 0.00
CA GLU A 678 18.40 -47.00 0.21
C GLU A 678 17.03 -46.94 0.91
N GLY A 679 16.25 -45.92 0.55
CA GLY A 679 14.93 -45.66 1.11
C GLY A 679 14.93 -45.18 2.56
N ARG A 680 16.07 -44.84 3.17
CA ARG A 680 16.13 -44.39 4.58
C ARG A 680 15.21 -43.19 4.87
N VAL A 681 15.24 -42.18 4.01
CA VAL A 681 14.42 -40.96 4.08
C VAL A 681 14.15 -40.45 2.66
N PRO A 682 13.09 -39.64 2.43
CA PRO A 682 12.84 -39.03 1.14
C PRO A 682 13.92 -38.03 0.75
N LEU A 683 14.13 -37.90 -0.57
CA LEU A 683 15.03 -36.91 -1.17
C LEU A 683 14.24 -35.72 -1.72
N ILE A 684 14.56 -34.52 -1.23
CA ILE A 684 14.02 -33.24 -1.66
C ILE A 684 14.88 -32.69 -2.82
N GLY A 685 14.24 -32.44 -3.95
CA GLY A 685 14.77 -31.61 -5.04
C GLY A 685 14.42 -30.14 -4.83
N PHE A 686 15.08 -29.21 -5.53
CA PHE A 686 14.77 -27.80 -5.38
C PHE A 686 15.16 -26.90 -6.55
N THR A 687 14.60 -25.70 -6.57
CA THR A 687 15.02 -24.61 -7.45
C THR A 687 14.87 -23.25 -6.75
N GLY A 688 15.47 -22.20 -7.32
CA GLY A 688 15.16 -20.82 -6.94
C GLY A 688 13.83 -20.38 -7.52
N ALA A 689 13.11 -19.52 -6.81
CA ALA A 689 11.92 -18.88 -7.38
C ALA A 689 12.30 -17.94 -8.52
N PRO A 690 11.42 -17.75 -9.53
CA PRO A 690 11.71 -16.89 -10.68
C PRO A 690 12.14 -15.47 -10.30
N TRP A 691 11.47 -14.85 -9.31
CA TRP A 691 11.86 -13.54 -8.76
C TRP A 691 13.29 -13.55 -8.21
N THR A 692 13.59 -14.48 -7.30
CA THR A 692 14.91 -14.62 -6.69
C THR A 692 16.00 -14.85 -7.74
N LEU A 693 15.77 -15.68 -8.76
CA LEU A 693 16.72 -15.92 -9.83
C LEU A 693 16.97 -14.65 -10.66
N LEU A 694 15.90 -13.92 -11.00
CA LEU A 694 16.02 -12.66 -11.72
C LEU A 694 16.81 -11.62 -10.92
N CYS A 695 16.63 -11.53 -9.59
CA CYS A 695 17.44 -10.68 -8.73
C CYS A 695 18.93 -10.96 -8.91
N TYR A 696 19.35 -12.22 -8.89
CA TYR A 696 20.76 -12.58 -9.10
C TYR A 696 21.26 -12.22 -10.50
N MET A 697 20.47 -12.52 -11.54
CA MET A 697 20.81 -12.23 -12.94
C MET A 697 21.01 -10.73 -13.19
N VAL A 698 20.23 -9.87 -12.52
CA VAL A 698 20.25 -8.41 -12.70
C VAL A 698 21.25 -7.71 -11.77
N GLU A 699 21.30 -8.09 -10.50
CA GLU A 699 22.23 -7.49 -9.54
C GLU A 699 23.67 -7.94 -9.82
N GLY A 700 23.83 -9.17 -10.28
CA GLY A 700 25.10 -9.85 -10.52
C GLY A 700 25.66 -10.59 -9.31
N GLY A 701 24.80 -10.89 -8.32
CA GLY A 701 25.17 -11.51 -7.05
C GLY A 701 24.17 -11.13 -5.95
N GLY A 702 24.52 -11.41 -4.70
CA GLY A 702 23.77 -10.89 -3.56
C GLY A 702 23.89 -9.37 -3.45
N SER A 703 22.79 -8.70 -3.09
CA SER A 703 22.73 -7.24 -2.96
C SER A 703 22.17 -6.84 -1.60
N LYS A 704 22.54 -5.65 -1.12
CA LYS A 704 21.93 -5.03 0.09
C LYS A 704 20.83 -4.04 -0.24
N MET A 705 20.82 -3.53 -1.48
CA MET A 705 19.91 -2.45 -1.89
C MET A 705 18.92 -2.90 -2.96
N PHE A 706 19.27 -3.93 -3.75
CA PHE A 706 18.45 -4.44 -4.85
C PHE A 706 18.03 -3.33 -5.84
N ALA A 707 18.91 -2.33 -6.04
CA ALA A 707 18.59 -1.13 -6.80
C ALA A 707 18.47 -1.41 -8.31
N ALA A 708 19.25 -2.34 -8.85
CA ALA A 708 19.20 -2.70 -10.26
C ALA A 708 17.91 -3.47 -10.56
N ILE A 709 17.57 -4.49 -9.76
CA ILE A 709 16.33 -5.24 -9.96
C ILE A 709 15.08 -4.41 -9.68
N LYS A 710 15.13 -3.50 -8.69
CA LYS A 710 14.04 -2.53 -8.48
C LYS A 710 13.91 -1.58 -9.69
N THR A 711 15.02 -1.20 -10.31
CA THR A 711 14.97 -0.45 -11.58
C THR A 711 14.30 -1.27 -12.69
N TRP A 712 14.60 -2.56 -12.81
CA TRP A 712 13.95 -3.45 -13.78
C TRP A 712 12.43 -3.46 -13.61
N ILE A 713 11.92 -3.80 -12.44
CA ILE A 713 10.47 -3.95 -12.25
C ILE A 713 9.70 -2.63 -12.34
N TYR A 714 10.33 -1.50 -11.97
CA TYR A 714 9.65 -0.19 -12.00
C TYR A 714 9.84 0.59 -13.32
N LYS A 715 10.96 0.41 -14.01
CA LYS A 715 11.25 1.10 -15.28
C LYS A 715 10.92 0.24 -16.50
N TYR A 716 11.08 -1.07 -16.38
CA TYR A 716 10.97 -2.04 -17.47
C TYR A 716 10.05 -3.22 -17.07
N PRO A 717 8.81 -2.96 -16.63
CA PRO A 717 7.93 -4.00 -16.07
C PRO A 717 7.66 -5.15 -17.06
N ASP A 718 7.41 -4.84 -18.33
CA ASP A 718 7.08 -5.87 -19.33
C ASP A 718 8.28 -6.76 -19.66
N ALA A 719 9.48 -6.17 -19.81
CA ALA A 719 10.71 -6.94 -20.01
C ALA A 719 11.05 -7.82 -18.80
N SER A 720 10.80 -7.30 -17.59
CA SER A 720 10.96 -8.08 -16.35
C SER A 720 9.99 -9.26 -16.33
N LYS A 721 8.72 -9.04 -16.69
CA LYS A 721 7.69 -10.09 -16.76
C LYS A 721 8.02 -11.17 -17.79
N ASN A 722 8.60 -10.80 -18.93
CA ASN A 722 9.05 -11.75 -19.96
C ASN A 722 10.17 -12.66 -19.44
N LEU A 723 11.17 -12.12 -18.74
CA LEU A 723 12.20 -12.94 -18.12
C LEU A 723 11.65 -13.83 -17.02
N LEU A 724 10.80 -13.29 -16.13
CA LEU A 724 10.18 -14.08 -15.06
C LEU A 724 9.38 -15.26 -15.62
N GLN A 725 8.64 -15.04 -16.71
CA GLN A 725 7.90 -16.09 -17.40
C GLN A 725 8.86 -17.15 -17.97
N LYS A 726 9.90 -16.74 -18.70
CA LYS A 726 10.92 -17.65 -19.25
C LYS A 726 11.62 -18.46 -18.15
N ILE A 727 12.00 -17.82 -17.04
CA ILE A 727 12.63 -18.49 -15.90
C ILE A 727 11.65 -19.52 -15.30
N SER A 728 10.37 -19.17 -15.20
CA SER A 728 9.33 -20.08 -14.66
C SER A 728 9.19 -21.36 -15.50
N GLU A 729 9.22 -21.24 -16.82
CA GLU A 729 9.18 -22.38 -17.75
C GLU A 729 10.39 -23.30 -17.57
N VAL A 730 11.60 -22.71 -17.45
CA VAL A 730 12.84 -23.46 -17.21
C VAL A 730 12.82 -24.13 -15.84
N CYS A 731 12.27 -23.46 -14.81
CA CYS A 731 12.08 -24.06 -13.48
C CYS A 731 11.15 -25.27 -13.51
N VAL A 732 10.03 -25.22 -14.24
CA VAL A 732 9.09 -26.35 -14.37
C VAL A 732 9.79 -27.56 -15.00
N GLU A 733 10.50 -27.39 -16.12
CA GLU A 733 11.19 -28.51 -16.76
C GLU A 733 12.31 -29.05 -15.86
N HIS A 734 13.09 -28.18 -15.23
CA HIS A 734 14.15 -28.61 -14.32
C HIS A 734 13.60 -29.45 -13.16
N LEU A 735 12.55 -28.99 -12.50
CA LEU A 735 11.90 -29.69 -11.41
C LEU A 735 11.29 -31.03 -11.87
N ALA A 736 10.70 -31.08 -13.06
CA ALA A 736 10.17 -32.32 -13.63
C ALA A 736 11.26 -33.37 -13.86
N GLN A 737 12.43 -32.93 -14.38
CA GLN A 737 13.59 -33.82 -14.53
C GLN A 737 14.20 -34.24 -13.18
N GLN A 738 14.15 -33.40 -12.14
CA GLN A 738 14.55 -33.82 -10.79
C GLN A 738 13.65 -34.93 -10.23
N VAL A 739 12.33 -34.84 -10.43
CA VAL A 739 11.38 -35.89 -10.01
C VAL A 739 11.63 -37.17 -10.80
N LYS A 740 11.82 -37.09 -12.12
CA LYS A 740 12.21 -38.23 -12.96
C LYS A 740 13.49 -38.91 -12.46
N ALA A 741 14.46 -38.12 -12.02
CA ALA A 741 15.72 -38.60 -11.47
C ALA A 741 15.60 -39.23 -10.06
N GLY A 742 14.47 -39.05 -9.38
CA GLY A 742 14.18 -39.69 -8.09
C GLY A 742 13.94 -38.74 -6.92
N ALA A 743 13.77 -37.43 -7.13
CA ALA A 743 13.27 -36.55 -6.07
C ALA A 743 11.81 -36.90 -5.73
N GLN A 744 11.47 -36.92 -4.44
CA GLN A 744 10.14 -37.34 -3.93
C GLN A 744 9.32 -36.18 -3.39
N MET A 745 9.94 -35.01 -3.28
CA MET A 745 9.35 -33.75 -2.88
C MET A 745 10.21 -32.65 -3.50
N ILE A 746 9.61 -31.50 -3.80
CA ILE A 746 10.34 -30.36 -4.35
C ILE A 746 10.14 -29.09 -3.53
N GLN A 747 11.16 -28.25 -3.45
CA GLN A 747 11.09 -26.93 -2.80
C GLN A 747 11.49 -25.79 -3.74
N VAL A 748 10.67 -24.74 -3.77
CA VAL A 748 10.93 -23.49 -4.50
C VAL A 748 11.34 -22.41 -3.50
N PHE A 749 12.58 -21.93 -3.61
CA PHE A 749 13.16 -20.94 -2.70
C PHE A 749 13.02 -19.52 -3.25
N ASP A 750 12.07 -18.75 -2.75
CA ASP A 750 11.99 -17.31 -2.96
C ASP A 750 12.73 -16.54 -1.86
N SER A 751 14.06 -16.64 -1.88
CA SER A 751 14.94 -16.11 -0.84
C SER A 751 14.96 -14.58 -0.76
N TRP A 752 14.57 -13.90 -1.84
CA TRP A 752 14.50 -12.45 -1.93
C TRP A 752 13.06 -11.90 -1.97
N ALA A 753 12.07 -12.70 -1.57
CA ALA A 753 10.67 -12.29 -1.54
C ALA A 753 10.44 -11.01 -0.71
N GLY A 754 11.08 -10.91 0.46
CA GLY A 754 10.99 -9.75 1.36
C GLY A 754 11.60 -8.45 0.84
N GLU A 755 12.22 -8.46 -0.33
CA GLU A 755 12.65 -7.22 -1.02
C GLU A 755 11.50 -6.52 -1.76
N LEU A 756 10.36 -7.20 -1.89
CA LEU A 756 9.16 -6.70 -2.54
C LEU A 756 8.18 -6.15 -1.49
N SER A 757 7.37 -5.17 -1.90
CA SER A 757 6.14 -4.84 -1.20
C SER A 757 5.04 -5.86 -1.54
N PRO A 758 3.92 -5.92 -0.79
CA PRO A 758 2.80 -6.80 -1.14
C PRO A 758 2.36 -6.68 -2.61
N ARG A 759 2.22 -5.44 -3.12
CA ARG A 759 1.90 -5.20 -4.53
C ARG A 759 2.95 -5.78 -5.48
N SER A 760 4.23 -5.48 -5.26
CA SER A 760 5.28 -5.94 -6.16
C SER A 760 5.48 -7.45 -6.06
N PHE A 761 5.22 -8.07 -4.91
CA PHE A 761 5.18 -9.53 -4.75
C PHE A 761 4.04 -10.14 -5.56
N ALA A 762 2.82 -9.61 -5.45
CA ALA A 762 1.66 -10.03 -6.22
C ALA A 762 1.83 -9.86 -7.73
N GLU A 763 2.69 -8.93 -8.18
CA GLU A 763 2.93 -8.67 -9.61
C GLU A 763 4.15 -9.42 -10.18
N PHE A 764 5.25 -9.53 -9.42
CA PHE A 764 6.56 -9.99 -9.92
C PHE A 764 7.09 -11.28 -9.28
N SER A 765 6.42 -11.84 -8.25
CA SER A 765 6.79 -13.14 -7.69
C SER A 765 5.63 -14.14 -7.68
N LEU A 766 4.52 -13.81 -7.01
CA LEU A 766 3.39 -14.72 -6.80
C LEU A 766 2.82 -15.34 -8.09
N PRO A 767 2.63 -14.60 -9.21
CA PRO A 767 2.10 -15.19 -10.44
C PRO A 767 3.00 -16.29 -10.99
N TYR A 768 4.31 -16.14 -10.83
CA TYR A 768 5.32 -17.06 -11.31
C TYR A 768 5.50 -18.26 -10.37
N LEU A 769 5.33 -18.05 -9.06
CA LEU A 769 5.19 -19.15 -8.11
C LEU A 769 3.96 -20.00 -8.43
N ARG A 770 2.80 -19.37 -8.70
CA ARG A 770 1.56 -20.03 -9.14
C ARG A 770 1.70 -20.71 -10.50
N PHE A 771 2.47 -20.13 -11.42
CA PHE A 771 2.78 -20.77 -12.69
C PHE A 771 3.53 -22.09 -12.47
N VAL A 772 4.57 -22.09 -11.63
CA VAL A 772 5.33 -23.32 -11.33
C VAL A 772 4.42 -24.38 -10.71
N SER A 773 3.60 -24.01 -9.72
CA SER A 773 2.73 -24.98 -9.04
C SER A 773 1.61 -25.52 -9.92
N ALA A 774 1.06 -24.71 -10.84
CA ALA A 774 0.01 -25.14 -11.75
C ALA A 774 0.52 -26.02 -12.90
N ASN A 775 1.79 -25.87 -13.30
CA ASN A 775 2.34 -26.52 -14.49
C ASN A 775 3.24 -27.72 -14.19
N LEU A 776 3.94 -27.77 -13.05
CA LEU A 776 4.76 -28.94 -12.70
C LEU A 776 3.93 -30.24 -12.63
N PRO A 777 2.76 -30.31 -11.97
CA PRO A 777 1.97 -31.54 -11.93
C PRO A 777 1.53 -32.02 -13.31
N LYS A 778 1.15 -31.09 -14.20
CA LYS A 778 0.78 -31.39 -15.59
C LYS A 778 1.97 -31.97 -16.34
N ARG A 779 3.15 -31.34 -16.17
CA ARG A 779 4.38 -31.80 -16.82
C ARG A 779 4.80 -33.20 -16.35
N LEU A 780 4.67 -33.49 -15.06
CA LEU A 780 4.92 -34.83 -14.52
C LEU A 780 3.96 -35.86 -15.12
N GLN A 781 2.67 -35.52 -15.23
CA GLN A 781 1.67 -36.38 -15.86
C GLN A 781 2.00 -36.67 -17.33
N GLU A 782 2.40 -35.66 -18.11
CA GLU A 782 2.85 -35.84 -19.50
C GLU A 782 4.06 -36.79 -19.62
N MET A 783 4.93 -36.80 -18.61
CA MET A 783 6.08 -37.70 -18.52
C MET A 783 5.73 -39.08 -17.95
N GLY A 784 4.47 -39.34 -17.60
CA GLY A 784 4.02 -40.59 -16.98
C GLY A 784 4.49 -40.77 -15.53
N LEU A 785 4.73 -39.67 -14.81
CA LEU A 785 5.23 -39.66 -13.44
C LEU A 785 4.13 -39.24 -12.45
N GLU A 786 4.22 -39.74 -11.21
CA GLU A 786 3.34 -39.33 -10.12
C GLU A 786 3.67 -37.90 -9.65
N ALA A 787 2.64 -37.13 -9.29
CA ALA A 787 2.82 -35.84 -8.66
C ALA A 787 3.48 -35.98 -7.28
N VAL A 788 4.45 -35.12 -6.99
CA VAL A 788 5.14 -35.05 -5.70
C VAL A 788 4.69 -33.82 -4.90
N PRO A 789 4.73 -33.85 -3.55
CA PRO A 789 4.45 -32.66 -2.76
C PRO A 789 5.42 -31.52 -3.08
N MET A 790 4.90 -30.29 -3.06
CA MET A 790 5.68 -29.09 -3.35
C MET A 790 5.67 -28.11 -2.17
N THR A 791 6.84 -27.55 -1.87
CA THR A 791 7.03 -26.47 -0.89
C THR A 791 7.36 -25.17 -1.58
N VAL A 792 6.77 -24.06 -1.13
CA VAL A 792 7.24 -22.71 -1.42
C VAL A 792 7.81 -22.08 -0.14
N PHE A 793 9.00 -21.49 -0.21
CA PHE A 793 9.63 -20.79 0.90
C PHE A 793 9.93 -19.34 0.49
N ALA A 794 9.12 -18.39 0.97
CA ALA A 794 9.22 -16.97 0.63
C ALA A 794 9.78 -16.17 1.80
N LYS A 795 11.11 -16.04 1.87
CA LYS A 795 11.79 -15.40 3.00
C LYS A 795 11.51 -13.90 3.04
N GLY A 796 11.12 -13.40 4.20
CA GLY A 796 10.84 -12.01 4.50
C GLY A 796 9.49 -11.52 3.99
N ALA A 797 8.71 -12.36 3.30
CA ALA A 797 7.40 -12.03 2.78
C ALA A 797 6.28 -12.49 3.72
N TRP A 798 6.41 -12.16 5.00
CA TRP A 798 5.45 -12.59 6.03
C TRP A 798 4.03 -12.09 5.77
N TYR A 799 3.92 -10.94 5.09
CA TYR A 799 2.66 -10.35 4.63
C TYR A 799 1.93 -11.20 3.58
N ALA A 800 2.63 -12.10 2.88
CA ALA A 800 2.09 -12.89 1.77
C ALA A 800 1.67 -14.31 2.19
N LEU A 801 1.73 -14.66 3.48
CA LEU A 801 1.44 -16.02 3.95
C LEU A 801 0.06 -16.50 3.50
N ASP A 802 -0.97 -15.66 3.61
CA ASP A 802 -2.33 -16.00 3.21
C ASP A 802 -2.42 -16.34 1.71
N GLU A 803 -1.88 -15.47 0.85
CA GLU A 803 -1.83 -15.69 -0.61
C GLU A 803 -0.99 -16.92 -0.99
N LEU A 804 0.08 -17.19 -0.25
CA LEU A 804 0.93 -18.37 -0.43
C LEU A 804 0.19 -19.66 -0.02
N CYS A 805 -0.71 -19.62 0.96
CA CYS A 805 -1.58 -20.75 1.27
C CYS A 805 -2.54 -21.09 0.11
N GLU A 806 -2.79 -20.14 -0.79
CA GLU A 806 -3.63 -20.31 -1.99
C GLU A 806 -2.82 -20.42 -3.29
N SER A 807 -1.50 -20.57 -3.18
CA SER A 807 -0.61 -20.58 -4.35
C SER A 807 -0.48 -21.94 -5.03
N GLY A 808 -1.21 -22.97 -4.57
CA GLY A 808 -1.21 -24.32 -5.14
C GLY A 808 -0.06 -25.22 -4.67
N TYR A 809 0.72 -24.78 -3.68
CA TYR A 809 1.73 -25.60 -3.01
C TYR A 809 1.11 -26.38 -1.84
N ASN A 810 1.65 -27.56 -1.54
CA ASN A 810 1.19 -28.36 -0.40
C ASN A 810 1.74 -27.82 0.93
N VAL A 811 2.95 -27.26 0.88
CA VAL A 811 3.68 -26.77 2.04
C VAL A 811 4.11 -25.32 1.84
N VAL A 812 3.92 -24.49 2.86
CA VAL A 812 4.46 -23.12 2.92
C VAL A 812 5.53 -23.06 4.00
N GLY A 813 6.76 -22.82 3.57
CA GLY A 813 7.91 -22.60 4.44
C GLY A 813 7.92 -21.18 5.01
N LEU A 814 8.17 -21.07 6.31
CA LEU A 814 8.17 -19.85 7.08
C LEU A 814 9.58 -19.51 7.56
N ASP A 815 9.92 -18.23 7.56
CA ASP A 815 11.08 -17.75 8.31
C ASP A 815 10.74 -17.44 9.78
N TRP A 816 11.76 -17.06 10.55
CA TRP A 816 11.64 -16.83 11.99
C TRP A 816 10.90 -15.55 12.39
N GLN A 817 10.47 -14.72 11.43
CA GLN A 817 9.66 -13.54 11.71
C GLN A 817 8.17 -13.87 11.88
N HIS A 818 7.77 -15.10 11.55
CA HIS A 818 6.43 -15.60 11.82
C HIS A 818 6.29 -16.10 13.26
N ASP A 819 5.24 -15.66 13.93
CA ASP A 819 4.72 -16.34 15.11
C ASP A 819 4.05 -17.65 14.67
N ALA A 820 4.45 -18.78 15.25
CA ALA A 820 3.98 -20.11 14.85
C ALA A 820 2.45 -20.28 14.99
N ALA A 821 1.87 -19.80 16.10
CA ALA A 821 0.43 -19.90 16.35
C ALA A 821 -0.37 -19.02 15.37
N LYS A 822 0.09 -17.79 15.12
CA LYS A 822 -0.56 -16.90 14.15
C LYS A 822 -0.44 -17.43 12.74
N ALA A 823 0.73 -17.94 12.35
CA ALA A 823 0.92 -18.53 11.03
C ALA A 823 0.00 -19.73 10.82
N ARG A 824 -0.15 -20.61 11.84
CA ARG A 824 -1.10 -21.72 11.81
C ARG A 824 -2.55 -21.27 11.70
N ALA A 825 -2.93 -20.20 12.41
CA ALA A 825 -4.25 -19.62 12.29
C ALA A 825 -4.53 -19.05 10.89
N VAL A 826 -3.54 -18.38 10.27
CA VAL A 826 -3.64 -17.91 8.88
C VAL A 826 -3.75 -19.08 7.93
N ALA A 827 -2.88 -20.09 8.02
CA ALA A 827 -2.94 -21.25 7.13
C ALA A 827 -4.29 -21.97 7.20
N ASN A 828 -4.91 -22.03 8.39
CA ASN A 828 -6.26 -22.56 8.62
C ASN A 828 -6.47 -23.94 7.97
N GLY A 829 -5.44 -24.79 7.99
CA GLY A 829 -5.48 -26.14 7.40
C GLY A 829 -5.44 -26.20 5.86
N ARG A 830 -5.37 -25.08 5.14
CA ARG A 830 -5.26 -25.04 3.66
C ARG A 830 -3.94 -25.65 3.17
N VAL A 831 -2.87 -25.46 3.94
CA VAL A 831 -1.52 -25.96 3.65
C VAL A 831 -0.85 -26.46 4.92
N VAL A 832 0.22 -27.22 4.73
CA VAL A 832 1.16 -27.61 5.79
C VAL A 832 2.18 -26.50 5.97
N LEU A 833 2.51 -26.14 7.21
CA LEU A 833 3.55 -25.16 7.49
C LEU A 833 4.89 -25.84 7.72
N GLN A 834 5.98 -25.24 7.24
CA GLN A 834 7.34 -25.73 7.49
C GLN A 834 8.20 -24.64 8.13
N GLY A 835 8.97 -24.97 9.17
CA GLY A 835 9.80 -24.01 9.89
C GLY A 835 9.60 -24.05 11.41
N ASN A 836 9.93 -23.00 12.17
CA ASN A 836 10.51 -21.76 11.66
C ASN A 836 11.58 -21.13 12.58
N ALA A 837 12.25 -21.91 13.43
CA ALA A 837 13.25 -21.43 14.39
C ALA A 837 14.26 -20.47 13.76
N ASP A 838 14.57 -19.37 14.43
CA ASP A 838 15.74 -18.55 14.08
C ASP A 838 17.00 -19.44 14.11
N PRO A 839 17.76 -19.60 13.00
CA PRO A 839 19.01 -20.35 13.02
C PRO A 839 20.01 -19.84 14.07
N GLY A 840 19.88 -18.58 14.49
CA GLY A 840 20.66 -17.98 15.57
C GLY A 840 20.43 -18.60 16.94
N CYS A 841 19.30 -19.30 17.17
CA CYS A 841 19.03 -19.98 18.44
C CYS A 841 20.08 -21.07 18.75
N LEU A 842 20.69 -21.64 17.72
CA LEU A 842 21.74 -22.67 17.82
C LEU A 842 23.08 -22.14 18.37
N TYR A 843 23.20 -20.83 18.57
CA TYR A 843 24.32 -20.22 19.31
C TYR A 843 24.06 -20.08 20.81
N GLY A 844 22.81 -20.27 21.24
CA GLY A 844 22.41 -20.22 22.63
C GLY A 844 22.84 -21.45 23.41
N ALA A 845 22.66 -21.41 24.74
CA ALA A 845 22.73 -22.61 25.58
C ALA A 845 21.53 -23.52 25.31
N ARG A 846 21.60 -24.77 25.81
CA ARG A 846 20.54 -25.78 25.63
C ARG A 846 19.18 -25.27 26.08
N GLU A 847 19.12 -24.51 27.16
CA GLU A 847 17.90 -23.90 27.69
C GLU A 847 17.25 -22.94 26.68
N GLY A 848 18.06 -22.17 25.94
CA GLY A 848 17.57 -21.28 24.89
C GLY A 848 17.04 -22.03 23.67
N ILE A 849 17.71 -23.11 23.28
CA ILE A 849 17.25 -24.01 22.21
C ILE A 849 15.93 -24.66 22.62
N THR A 850 15.84 -25.19 23.83
CA THR A 850 14.60 -25.77 24.40
C THR A 850 13.46 -24.77 24.37
N ALA A 851 13.65 -23.54 24.85
CA ALA A 851 12.59 -22.53 24.86
C ALA A 851 12.03 -22.26 23.45
N VAL A 852 12.89 -22.16 22.43
CA VAL A 852 12.47 -21.97 21.03
C VAL A 852 11.71 -23.19 20.51
N VAL A 853 12.18 -24.41 20.81
CA VAL A 853 11.48 -25.63 20.41
C VAL A 853 10.13 -25.75 21.10
N GLU A 854 10.02 -25.47 22.39
CA GLU A 854 8.76 -25.49 23.14
C GLU A 854 7.73 -24.51 22.55
N GLU A 855 8.17 -23.29 22.24
CA GLU A 855 7.33 -22.28 21.59
C GLU A 855 6.81 -22.78 20.23
N MET A 856 7.69 -23.34 19.40
CA MET A 856 7.31 -23.87 18.09
C MET A 856 6.37 -25.06 18.19
N VAL A 857 6.70 -26.07 19.00
CA VAL A 857 5.87 -27.26 19.19
C VAL A 857 4.48 -26.87 19.67
N LYS A 858 4.39 -25.95 20.65
CA LYS A 858 3.11 -25.43 21.14
C LYS A 858 2.37 -24.65 20.06
N GLY A 859 3.03 -23.71 19.39
CA GLY A 859 2.41 -22.83 18.39
C GLY A 859 1.89 -23.56 17.16
N PHE A 860 2.61 -24.59 16.71
CA PHE A 860 2.18 -25.45 15.61
C PHE A 860 1.24 -26.58 16.03
N GLY A 861 0.82 -26.62 17.30
CA GLY A 861 -0.22 -27.53 17.79
C GLY A 861 0.25 -28.97 18.02
N GLY A 862 1.49 -29.18 18.46
CA GLY A 862 2.04 -30.48 18.84
C GLY A 862 2.64 -31.30 17.69
N GLY A 863 2.46 -30.87 16.44
CA GLY A 863 3.21 -31.40 15.30
C GLY A 863 2.77 -32.72 14.69
N LYS A 864 1.68 -33.32 15.16
CA LYS A 864 1.11 -34.54 14.54
C LYS A 864 0.36 -34.27 13.24
N GLN A 865 0.06 -33.02 12.91
CA GLN A 865 -0.57 -32.66 11.64
C GLN A 865 -0.29 -31.20 11.28
N GLY A 866 -0.10 -30.92 9.98
CA GLY A 866 -0.02 -29.56 9.46
C GLY A 866 1.31 -28.83 9.76
N TRP A 867 2.32 -29.54 10.25
CA TRP A 867 3.64 -28.96 10.53
C TRP A 867 4.80 -29.90 10.16
N ILE A 868 5.82 -29.34 9.52
CA ILE A 868 7.14 -29.94 9.27
C ILE A 868 8.18 -29.08 10.00
N ALA A 869 8.89 -29.66 10.96
CA ALA A 869 9.88 -28.92 11.73
C ALA A 869 11.12 -28.61 10.87
N ASN A 870 11.51 -27.35 10.87
CA ASN A 870 12.71 -26.85 10.19
C ASN A 870 13.20 -25.57 10.90
N LEU A 871 14.38 -25.10 10.53
CA LEU A 871 14.79 -23.72 10.81
C LEU A 871 14.05 -22.76 9.87
N GLY A 872 14.00 -21.48 10.21
CA GLY A 872 13.45 -20.40 9.41
C GLY A 872 14.41 -19.91 8.31
N HIS A 873 15.66 -20.35 8.32
CA HIS A 873 16.61 -20.21 7.22
C HIS A 873 17.74 -21.24 7.34
N GLY A 874 18.72 -21.21 6.43
CA GLY A 874 19.82 -22.18 6.44
C GLY A 874 20.70 -22.05 7.67
N VAL A 875 21.13 -23.19 8.23
CA VAL A 875 22.14 -23.23 9.29
C VAL A 875 23.40 -22.47 8.87
N THR A 876 23.99 -21.75 9.84
CA THR A 876 25.13 -20.88 9.59
C THR A 876 26.46 -21.59 9.87
N PRO A 877 27.58 -21.19 9.25
CA PRO A 877 28.82 -21.97 9.27
C PRO A 877 29.46 -22.19 10.65
N PHE A 878 29.13 -21.38 11.66
CA PHE A 878 29.76 -21.43 12.98
C PHE A 878 28.96 -22.21 14.02
N VAL A 879 27.77 -22.71 13.65
CA VAL A 879 26.96 -23.56 14.53
C VAL A 879 27.72 -24.85 14.82
N LYS A 880 27.70 -25.32 16.07
CA LYS A 880 28.29 -26.61 16.40
C LYS A 880 27.33 -27.74 16.00
N PRO A 881 27.82 -28.83 15.39
CA PRO A 881 26.97 -29.98 15.06
C PRO A 881 26.18 -30.54 16.25
N ASP A 882 26.76 -30.51 17.46
CA ASP A 882 26.09 -31.01 18.67
C ASP A 882 24.91 -30.12 19.12
N ASP A 883 24.96 -28.82 18.88
CA ASP A 883 23.86 -27.91 19.22
C ASP A 883 22.66 -28.16 18.29
N LEU A 884 22.93 -28.44 17.00
CA LEU A 884 21.90 -28.87 16.06
C LEU A 884 21.35 -30.27 16.40
N LYS A 885 22.21 -31.20 16.82
CA LYS A 885 21.77 -32.52 17.30
C LYS A 885 20.79 -32.37 18.46
N PHE A 886 21.14 -31.53 19.43
CA PHE A 886 20.29 -31.24 20.59
C PHE A 886 18.95 -30.63 20.16
N TYR A 887 18.93 -29.69 19.20
CA TYR A 887 17.69 -29.14 18.64
C TYR A 887 16.76 -30.24 18.09
N PHE A 888 17.31 -31.25 17.38
CA PHE A 888 16.51 -32.38 16.93
C PHE A 888 15.99 -33.24 18.09
N GLU A 889 16.88 -33.69 18.98
CA GLU A 889 16.53 -34.50 20.13
C GLU A 889 15.42 -33.84 20.96
N GLU A 890 15.45 -32.51 21.08
CA GLU A 890 14.47 -31.75 21.84
C GLU A 890 13.10 -31.69 21.17
N ILE A 891 13.03 -31.53 19.84
CA ILE A 891 11.76 -31.65 19.10
C ILE A 891 11.18 -33.06 19.29
N HIS A 892 12.00 -34.11 19.15
CA HIS A 892 11.56 -35.49 19.37
C HIS A 892 11.05 -35.68 20.80
N ARG A 893 11.78 -35.22 21.81
CA ARG A 893 11.41 -35.32 23.23
C ARG A 893 10.05 -34.67 23.50
N LEU A 894 9.82 -33.47 22.97
CA LEU A 894 8.60 -32.70 23.21
C LEU A 894 7.39 -33.19 22.41
N THR A 895 7.60 -34.02 21.40
CA THR A 895 6.54 -34.52 20.51
C THR A 895 6.28 -36.02 20.62
N ALA A 896 6.97 -36.71 21.53
CA ALA A 896 6.90 -38.16 21.74
C ALA A 896 5.61 -38.68 22.44
N ALA A 897 4.61 -37.82 22.69
CA ALA A 897 3.37 -38.17 23.42
C ALA A 897 2.25 -38.64 22.50
#